data_AF-A0A959DG23-F1
#
_entry.id   AF-A0A959DG23-F1
#
_cell.length_a   1.000
_cell.length_b   1.000
_cell.length_c   1.000
_cell.angle_alpha   90.00
_cell.angle_beta   90.00
_cell.angle_gamma   90.00
#
_symmetry.space_group_name_H-M   'P 1'
#
loop_
_entity.id
_entity.type
_entity.pdbx_description
1 polymer ?
#
loop_
_entity_poly.entity_id
_entity_poly.type
_entity_poly.pdbx_seq_one_letter_code
_entity_poly.pdbx_strand_id
1 'polypeptide(L)'
;MKTPTFLIGFILCLAMGVNTYAQKEIPKVAGGNVYAVIVGISDYRNINDLSFADRDAEAFSEYIDITFPKARLVTLTNEQANSDTLLNALYDVLIDSDQGDTIIFYFSGHGDCESALVNQPGFLLTHDTPPHNYLIASLRIDDLKSMIASYVEGKESEVILFIDACRAGKLAERNTRGPSNTASLLLNLFDKEVLFLSCTPNQLSQEKSELNHGVFTYCLLKGLSGHADANHDNFLEVEELRRYLLDEVSEKTGRQQTPVTNGDPLKVVLMCPEMEKGLALTEKGNNKRFHRPAPFEQHPPSNAPDFSPNVDNLLRLSPEEVLKKFHQCLEKGNLIAPADDCANHYFQQYPSDSLHRKNKEKMLARLINELLRKSGEILLKYIYEGHSSILPADCGKAIKELRVARSLIPPGHFLYRTIASKQLFLHGLAQHYVASPDWQSAIDSLKESVEIEPSASYAYNELGIAASKLNEFQKAELYFDTAMALAPGWEFPEINLKNTKMIAEEKSHRRKNKSIISCGRVIFVKKGGYGNGSSWEQATDNLQEALLCAKPGSEIWVAFGKYFTTKDSNRTKSFVIPGGMKVYGGFAGYESSKEQRDVLKNLTILSGEIGQPTKDDNAYTVIYTKNASNSTVVDGFVVMGGSAAGSASHNPLHHKGAGWFNDASNGNSSPIIRNCIFMYNIAREGAGLYNFASNGTCEPSIENCKFIRNLSEVDGGAVFNDGNNGICRPKFTNCLFEENEAAYGAGMFNRAEYGKAVPNLRNCVFVANVAYIRGSGVYNDLSVDSKGVCDAIMNGCRFENSRSSVGTEIRSRFRNFDFLQKELKPSGNY
;
A
#
# COMPACT_ATOMS: atom_id res chain seq x y z
N MET A 1 -71.22 50.87 0.65
CA MET A 1 -71.93 49.72 0.04
C MET A 1 -71.61 49.68 -1.44
N LYS A 2 -71.18 48.51 -1.92
CA LYS A 2 -71.12 48.00 -3.32
C LYS A 2 -70.06 48.58 -4.30
N THR A 3 -69.15 47.69 -4.67
CA THR A 3 -68.19 47.65 -5.81
C THR A 3 -68.93 47.31 -7.15
N PRO A 4 -68.26 47.07 -8.30
CA PRO A 4 -67.25 47.86 -9.06
C PRO A 4 -67.56 47.92 -10.60
N THR A 5 -66.54 48.25 -11.41
CA THR A 5 -66.12 47.65 -12.72
C THR A 5 -66.19 48.45 -14.04
N PHE A 6 -65.05 48.36 -14.75
CA PHE A 6 -64.77 48.36 -16.18
C PHE A 6 -64.45 49.66 -16.96
N LEU A 7 -63.26 49.59 -17.60
CA LEU A 7 -62.96 50.04 -18.97
C LEU A 7 -62.20 51.37 -19.16
N ILE A 8 -60.87 51.39 -18.96
CA ILE A 8 -59.95 52.16 -19.82
C ILE A 8 -58.62 51.41 -19.92
N GLY A 9 -58.52 50.57 -20.95
CA GLY A 9 -57.28 49.97 -21.44
C GLY A 9 -57.46 49.86 -22.94
N PHE A 10 -57.02 50.88 -23.66
CA PHE A 10 -56.75 51.00 -25.10
C PHE A 10 -56.72 52.49 -25.40
N ILE A 11 -55.76 52.96 -26.22
CA ILE A 11 -55.47 54.37 -26.56
C ILE A 11 -54.48 55.06 -25.61
N LEU A 12 -53.22 54.60 -25.63
CA LEU A 12 -52.03 55.47 -25.48
C LEU A 12 -50.77 54.76 -26.03
N CYS A 13 -50.92 54.03 -27.14
CA CYS A 13 -49.83 53.43 -27.93
C CYS A 13 -49.79 54.06 -29.32
N LEU A 14 -49.47 55.35 -29.44
CA LEU A 14 -49.05 55.99 -30.70
C LEU A 14 -48.62 57.43 -30.38
N ALA A 15 -47.31 57.67 -30.38
CA ALA A 15 -46.59 58.95 -30.46
C ALA A 15 -45.58 59.19 -29.33
N MET A 16 -44.55 58.35 -29.22
CA MET A 16 -43.16 58.77 -28.95
C MET A 16 -42.21 57.73 -29.56
N GLY A 17 -42.13 57.75 -30.90
CA GLY A 17 -41.03 57.12 -31.61
C GLY A 17 -39.86 58.08 -31.64
N VAL A 18 -38.83 57.81 -30.83
CA VAL A 18 -37.46 58.21 -31.11
C VAL A 18 -36.59 57.00 -30.80
N ASN A 19 -35.87 56.57 -31.83
CA ASN A 19 -34.90 55.48 -31.82
C ASN A 19 -34.05 55.47 -30.54
N THR A 20 -34.19 54.40 -29.77
CA THR A 20 -33.06 53.80 -29.06
C THR A 20 -32.95 52.37 -29.57
N TYR A 21 -32.13 52.17 -30.60
CA TYR A 21 -31.45 50.88 -30.72
C TYR A 21 -30.72 50.70 -29.40
N ALA A 22 -31.24 49.85 -28.53
CA ALA A 22 -30.44 49.35 -27.42
C ALA A 22 -29.26 48.65 -28.09
N GLN A 23 -28.08 49.29 -28.04
CA GLN A 23 -26.83 48.59 -28.27
C GLN A 23 -26.86 47.39 -27.32
N LYS A 24 -26.99 46.18 -27.88
CA LYS A 24 -26.73 44.93 -27.18
C LYS A 24 -25.36 45.16 -26.53
N GLU A 25 -25.31 45.22 -25.19
CA GLU A 25 -24.02 45.37 -24.49
C GLU A 25 -23.12 44.27 -25.02
N ILE A 26 -22.03 44.67 -25.68
CA ILE A 26 -21.03 43.75 -26.21
C ILE A 26 -20.57 42.91 -25.02
N PRO A 27 -20.74 41.57 -25.03
CA PRO A 27 -20.24 40.73 -23.96
C PRO A 27 -18.76 41.06 -23.78
N LYS A 28 -18.35 41.38 -22.54
CA LYS A 28 -16.94 41.55 -22.22
C LYS A 28 -16.25 40.23 -22.59
N VAL A 29 -15.60 40.19 -23.75
CA VAL A 29 -14.63 39.15 -24.06
C VAL A 29 -13.65 39.16 -22.90
N ALA A 30 -13.46 38.01 -22.27
CA ALA A 30 -12.62 37.87 -21.09
C ALA A 30 -11.27 38.54 -21.37
N GLY A 31 -10.97 39.63 -20.66
CA GLY A 31 -9.74 40.39 -20.84
C GLY A 31 -8.50 39.68 -20.26
N GLY A 32 -8.64 38.40 -19.86
CA GLY A 32 -7.59 37.55 -19.34
C GLY A 32 -6.76 36.88 -20.44
N ASN A 33 -5.71 36.19 -20.02
CA ASN A 33 -4.84 35.42 -20.90
C ASN A 33 -5.52 34.11 -21.34
N VAL A 34 -5.11 33.61 -22.50
CA VAL A 34 -5.54 32.31 -23.02
C VAL A 34 -4.43 31.28 -22.82
N TYR A 35 -4.78 30.14 -22.24
CA TYR A 35 -3.91 28.98 -22.11
C TYR A 35 -4.53 27.81 -22.83
N ALA A 36 -3.74 27.04 -23.57
CA ALA A 36 -4.25 25.83 -24.23
C ALA A 36 -3.31 24.63 -24.04
N VAL A 37 -3.89 23.49 -23.68
CA VAL A 37 -3.25 22.16 -23.77
C VAL A 37 -3.93 21.40 -24.90
N ILE A 38 -3.18 21.09 -25.94
CA ILE A 38 -3.66 20.55 -27.21
C ILE A 38 -2.98 19.21 -27.45
N VAL A 39 -3.76 18.13 -27.52
CA VAL A 39 -3.27 16.75 -27.55
C VAL A 39 -3.81 16.04 -28.79
N GLY A 40 -2.93 15.38 -29.54
CA GLY A 40 -3.29 14.61 -30.73
C GLY A 40 -2.45 13.36 -30.89
N ILE A 41 -3.06 12.18 -30.86
CA ILE A 41 -2.31 10.92 -30.86
C ILE A 41 -2.80 10.03 -31.99
N SER A 42 -1.96 9.84 -33.00
CA SER A 42 -2.19 8.87 -34.07
C SER A 42 -1.32 7.63 -33.92
N ASP A 43 -0.06 7.79 -33.53
CA ASP A 43 0.89 6.71 -33.29
C ASP A 43 0.84 6.29 -31.81
N TYR A 44 0.24 5.12 -31.55
CA TYR A 44 0.13 4.51 -30.23
C TYR A 44 1.12 3.37 -30.10
N ARG A 45 1.86 3.33 -28.98
CA ARG A 45 2.88 2.31 -28.76
C ARG A 45 2.31 0.89 -28.70
N ASN A 46 1.17 0.73 -28.06
CA ASN A 46 0.63 -0.60 -27.68
C ASN A 46 -0.84 -0.80 -28.07
N ILE A 47 -1.50 0.23 -28.61
CA ILE A 47 -2.90 0.24 -29.04
C ILE A 47 -2.93 0.54 -30.54
N ASN A 48 -4.05 0.26 -31.21
CA ASN A 48 -4.15 0.49 -32.66
C ASN A 48 -4.03 1.99 -32.98
N ASP A 49 -3.31 2.30 -34.06
CA ASP A 49 -3.11 3.67 -34.52
C ASP A 49 -4.37 4.33 -35.08
N LEU A 50 -4.37 5.67 -35.06
CA LEU A 50 -5.30 6.54 -35.77
C LEU A 50 -4.60 7.16 -36.99
N SER A 51 -5.34 7.90 -37.82
CA SER A 51 -4.80 8.40 -39.09
C SER A 51 -4.45 9.88 -39.08
N PHE A 52 -5.17 10.71 -38.33
CA PHE A 52 -5.16 12.16 -38.43
C PHE A 52 -5.29 12.90 -37.09
N ALA A 53 -5.43 12.21 -35.96
CA ALA A 53 -5.58 12.83 -34.64
C ALA A 53 -4.42 13.77 -34.24
N ASP A 54 -3.20 13.49 -34.70
CA ASP A 54 -2.03 14.34 -34.50
C ASP A 54 -2.12 15.61 -35.37
N ARG A 55 -2.50 15.47 -36.64
CA ARG A 55 -2.75 16.60 -37.56
C ARG A 55 -3.90 17.48 -37.10
N ASP A 56 -4.94 16.87 -36.54
CA ASP A 56 -6.08 17.56 -35.94
C ASP A 56 -5.62 18.48 -34.80
N ALA A 57 -4.74 18.00 -33.92
CA ALA A 57 -4.12 18.81 -32.88
C ALA A 57 -3.18 19.90 -33.43
N GLU A 58 -2.38 19.61 -34.46
CA GLU A 58 -1.52 20.61 -35.10
C GLU A 58 -2.35 21.75 -35.72
N ALA A 59 -3.43 21.43 -36.44
CA ALA A 59 -4.31 22.42 -37.05
C ALA A 59 -5.07 23.25 -36.01
N PHE A 60 -5.52 22.63 -34.90
CA PHE A 60 -6.12 23.35 -33.79
C PHE A 60 -5.11 24.26 -33.08
N SER A 61 -3.86 23.82 -32.94
CA SER A 61 -2.77 24.66 -32.39
C SER A 61 -2.51 25.89 -33.25
N GLU A 62 -2.43 25.71 -34.58
CA GLU A 62 -2.27 26.83 -35.51
C GLU A 62 -3.45 27.80 -35.47
N TYR A 63 -4.69 27.30 -35.33
CA TYR A 63 -5.86 28.14 -35.12
C TYR A 63 -5.74 29.00 -33.87
N ILE A 64 -5.35 28.43 -32.73
CA ILE A 64 -5.22 29.20 -31.48
C ILE A 64 -4.08 30.21 -31.60
N ASP A 65 -2.94 29.86 -32.19
CA ASP A 65 -1.80 30.77 -32.36
C ASP A 65 -2.16 31.99 -33.24
N ILE A 66 -2.91 31.77 -34.32
CA ILE A 66 -3.41 32.84 -35.20
C ILE A 66 -4.42 33.73 -34.47
N THR A 67 -5.37 33.12 -33.76
CA THR A 67 -6.48 33.84 -33.11
C THR A 67 -6.02 34.59 -31.86
N PHE A 68 -5.09 34.00 -31.12
CA PHE A 68 -4.55 34.51 -29.87
C PHE A 68 -3.02 34.46 -29.91
N PRO A 69 -2.33 35.41 -30.58
CA PRO A 69 -0.86 35.40 -30.72
C PRO A 69 -0.07 35.54 -29.41
N LYS A 70 -0.76 35.81 -28.30
CA LYS A 70 -0.20 35.87 -26.94
C LYS A 70 -0.64 34.70 -26.06
N ALA A 71 -1.38 33.74 -26.62
CA ALA A 71 -1.79 32.56 -25.90
C ALA A 71 -0.57 31.72 -25.52
N ARG A 72 -0.67 31.06 -24.36
CA ARG A 72 0.33 30.09 -23.93
C ARG A 72 -0.12 28.70 -24.33
N LEU A 73 0.57 28.13 -25.31
CA LEU A 73 0.20 26.86 -25.92
C LEU A 73 1.17 25.74 -25.51
N VAL A 74 0.61 24.59 -25.18
CA VAL A 74 1.35 23.33 -25.08
C VAL A 74 0.70 22.33 -26.03
N THR A 75 1.39 21.98 -27.10
CA THR A 75 0.92 20.99 -28.08
C THR A 75 1.74 19.71 -27.92
N LEU A 76 1.06 18.59 -27.70
CA LEU A 76 1.66 17.27 -27.52
C LEU A 76 1.10 16.33 -28.59
N THR A 77 1.97 15.82 -29.47
CA THR A 77 1.58 14.84 -30.48
C THR A 77 2.34 13.53 -30.37
N ASN A 78 1.64 12.41 -30.63
CA ASN A 78 2.21 11.06 -30.69
C ASN A 78 3.06 10.74 -29.45
N GLU A 79 4.34 10.36 -29.60
CA GLU A 79 5.26 10.03 -28.49
C GLU A 79 5.36 11.14 -27.43
N GLN A 80 5.19 12.40 -27.82
CA GLN A 80 5.21 13.54 -26.89
C GLN A 80 3.99 13.57 -25.97
N ALA A 81 2.87 12.96 -26.39
CA ALA A 81 1.63 12.84 -25.64
C ALA A 81 1.58 11.53 -24.83
N ASN A 82 2.60 11.33 -23.99
CA ASN A 82 2.60 10.30 -22.95
C ASN A 82 1.93 10.81 -21.66
N SER A 83 1.64 9.91 -20.71
CA SER A 83 0.90 10.27 -19.50
C SER A 83 1.61 11.34 -18.66
N ASP A 84 2.93 11.26 -18.52
CA ASP A 84 3.70 12.14 -17.64
C ASP A 84 3.76 13.57 -18.19
N THR A 85 4.02 13.71 -19.49
CA THR A 85 4.08 15.01 -20.17
C THR A 85 2.71 15.69 -20.21
N LEU A 86 1.66 14.93 -20.47
CA LEU A 86 0.28 15.44 -20.46
C LEU A 86 -0.12 15.98 -19.09
N LEU A 87 0.11 15.21 -18.03
CA LEU A 87 -0.19 15.64 -16.66
C LEU A 87 0.58 16.92 -16.28
N ASN A 88 1.88 16.97 -16.61
CA ASN A 88 2.70 18.17 -16.36
C ASN A 88 2.18 19.40 -17.13
N ALA A 89 1.79 19.23 -18.40
CA ALA A 89 1.24 20.32 -19.21
C ALA A 89 -0.07 20.88 -18.61
N LEU A 90 -0.96 20.00 -18.16
CA LEU A 90 -2.20 20.38 -17.48
C LEU A 90 -1.90 21.15 -16.18
N TYR A 91 -1.00 20.66 -15.32
CA TYR A 91 -0.63 21.36 -14.09
C TYR A 91 -0.03 22.74 -14.37
N ASP A 92 0.87 22.85 -15.35
CA ASP A 92 1.52 24.12 -15.68
C ASP A 92 0.47 25.17 -16.07
N VAL A 93 -0.50 24.81 -16.92
CA VAL A 93 -1.57 25.72 -17.36
C VAL A 93 -2.56 26.04 -16.25
N LEU A 94 -3.03 25.04 -15.50
CA LEU A 94 -4.05 25.23 -14.46
C LEU A 94 -3.52 26.03 -13.25
N ILE A 95 -2.23 25.89 -12.92
CA ILE A 95 -1.60 26.67 -11.83
C ILE A 95 -1.31 28.10 -12.28
N ASP A 96 -0.89 28.29 -13.54
CA ASP A 96 -0.53 29.61 -14.05
C ASP A 96 -1.71 30.53 -14.32
N SER A 97 -2.89 29.98 -14.62
CA SER A 97 -4.09 30.77 -14.83
C SER A 97 -4.45 31.64 -13.62
N ASP A 98 -4.92 32.84 -13.91
CA ASP A 98 -5.44 33.84 -12.97
C ASP A 98 -6.92 34.13 -13.23
N GLN A 99 -7.47 35.05 -12.43
CA GLN A 99 -8.88 35.39 -12.50
C GLN A 99 -9.27 35.96 -13.86
N GLY A 100 -10.31 35.39 -14.46
CA GLY A 100 -10.83 35.79 -15.77
C GLY A 100 -10.01 35.30 -16.97
N ASP A 101 -9.01 34.45 -16.77
CA ASP A 101 -8.30 33.77 -17.87
C ASP A 101 -9.18 32.68 -18.52
N THR A 102 -8.86 32.31 -19.76
CA THR A 102 -9.49 31.19 -20.48
C THR A 102 -8.52 30.03 -20.63
N ILE A 103 -8.98 28.83 -20.29
CA ILE A 103 -8.23 27.58 -20.32
C ILE A 103 -8.90 26.65 -21.32
N ILE A 104 -8.17 26.26 -22.36
CA ILE A 104 -8.65 25.38 -23.42
C ILE A 104 -7.96 24.02 -23.29
N PHE A 105 -8.74 22.96 -23.22
CA PHE A 105 -8.24 21.59 -23.32
C PHE A 105 -8.79 20.96 -24.59
N TYR A 106 -7.93 20.70 -25.57
CA TYR A 106 -8.25 20.00 -26.80
C TYR A 106 -7.60 18.62 -26.79
N PHE A 107 -8.38 17.58 -27.06
CA PHE A 107 -7.89 16.21 -27.14
C PHE A 107 -8.48 15.50 -28.37
N SER A 108 -7.62 14.96 -29.24
CA SER A 108 -7.99 14.05 -30.32
C SER A 108 -7.23 12.73 -30.17
N GLY A 109 -7.98 11.61 -30.08
CA GLY A 109 -7.39 10.32 -29.78
C GLY A 109 -8.41 9.23 -29.38
N HIS A 110 -7.90 8.12 -28.87
CA HIS A 110 -8.72 7.07 -28.25
C HIS A 110 -9.25 7.51 -26.88
N GLY A 111 -10.51 7.16 -26.62
CA GLY A 111 -11.18 7.37 -25.34
C GLY A 111 -12.05 6.17 -25.02
N ASP A 112 -11.91 5.62 -23.82
CA ASP A 112 -12.51 4.33 -23.45
C ASP A 112 -12.92 4.29 -21.97
N CYS A 113 -13.73 3.31 -21.59
CA CYS A 113 -14.24 3.13 -20.23
C CYS A 113 -14.09 1.68 -19.76
N GLU A 114 -13.78 1.48 -18.47
CA GLU A 114 -13.73 0.14 -17.88
C GLU A 114 -15.15 -0.38 -17.60
N SER A 115 -15.62 -1.35 -18.39
CA SER A 115 -17.02 -1.79 -18.34
C SER A 115 -17.32 -2.83 -17.25
N ALA A 116 -16.30 -3.46 -16.66
CA ALA A 116 -16.46 -4.54 -15.70
C ALA A 116 -16.87 -4.08 -14.29
N LEU A 117 -16.74 -2.78 -13.99
CA LEU A 117 -17.14 -2.20 -12.71
C LEU A 117 -18.50 -1.50 -12.78
N VAL A 118 -19.09 -1.26 -11.61
CA VAL A 118 -20.34 -0.48 -11.49
C VAL A 118 -20.11 1.01 -11.75
N ASN A 119 -18.94 1.55 -11.35
CA ASN A 119 -18.60 2.98 -11.48
C ASN A 119 -17.93 3.35 -12.82
N GLN A 120 -17.54 2.36 -13.61
CA GLN A 120 -17.02 2.47 -14.98
C GLN A 120 -16.11 3.68 -15.24
N PRO A 121 -14.90 3.71 -14.65
CA PRO A 121 -14.00 4.84 -14.85
C PRO A 121 -13.67 5.02 -16.34
N GLY A 122 -13.70 6.28 -16.79
CA GLY A 122 -13.39 6.67 -18.17
C GLY A 122 -11.99 7.27 -18.30
N PHE A 123 -11.39 7.07 -19.47
CA PHE A 123 -10.01 7.39 -19.77
C PHE A 123 -9.86 8.02 -21.15
N LEU A 124 -8.95 9.00 -21.25
CA LEU A 124 -8.38 9.48 -22.49
C LEU A 124 -6.99 8.83 -22.64
N LEU A 125 -6.79 8.05 -23.70
CA LEU A 125 -5.62 7.17 -23.82
C LEU A 125 -4.42 7.94 -24.38
N THR A 126 -3.28 7.81 -23.73
CA THR A 126 -1.99 8.41 -24.12
C THR A 126 -1.16 7.44 -24.97
N HIS A 127 -0.11 7.94 -25.62
CA HIS A 127 0.76 7.12 -26.48
C HIS A 127 1.28 5.84 -25.82
N ASP A 128 1.56 5.90 -24.51
CA ASP A 128 2.12 4.83 -23.70
C ASP A 128 1.09 3.96 -22.97
N THR A 129 -0.21 4.19 -23.18
CA THR A 129 -1.28 3.37 -22.57
C THR A 129 -1.13 1.88 -22.97
N PRO A 130 -1.19 0.94 -22.00
CA PRO A 130 -1.17 -0.48 -22.31
C PRO A 130 -2.58 -0.97 -22.74
N PRO A 131 -2.68 -1.95 -23.65
CA PRO A 131 -3.93 -2.30 -24.35
C PRO A 131 -5.02 -2.94 -23.48
N HIS A 132 -4.66 -3.42 -22.29
CA HIS A 132 -5.56 -4.16 -21.41
C HIS A 132 -5.61 -3.58 -19.99
N ASN A 133 -5.00 -2.41 -19.74
CA ASN A 133 -4.96 -1.82 -18.39
C ASN A 133 -4.78 -0.31 -18.40
N TYR A 134 -5.87 0.45 -18.54
CA TYR A 134 -5.75 1.89 -18.73
C TYR A 134 -5.28 2.67 -17.49
N LEU A 135 -5.31 2.09 -16.28
CA LEU A 135 -5.00 2.80 -15.02
C LEU A 135 -3.55 3.28 -14.85
N ILE A 136 -2.62 2.75 -15.66
CA ILE A 136 -1.18 2.94 -15.40
C ILE A 136 -0.60 4.12 -16.17
N ALA A 137 -1.05 4.33 -17.40
CA ALA A 137 -0.50 5.34 -18.30
C ALA A 137 -1.62 5.88 -19.21
N SER A 138 -2.62 6.55 -18.63
CA SER A 138 -3.67 7.28 -19.36
C SER A 138 -4.17 8.44 -18.50
N LEU A 139 -4.94 9.35 -19.09
CA LEU A 139 -5.59 10.42 -18.34
C LEU A 139 -6.99 9.96 -17.91
N ARG A 140 -7.17 9.69 -16.62
CA ARG A 140 -8.48 9.42 -16.04
C ARG A 140 -9.33 10.68 -16.04
N ILE A 141 -10.57 10.58 -16.48
CA ILE A 141 -11.47 11.73 -16.61
C ILE A 141 -11.81 12.33 -15.24
N ASP A 142 -11.96 11.50 -14.21
CA ASP A 142 -12.16 11.95 -12.82
C ASP A 142 -10.96 12.76 -12.29
N ASP A 143 -9.74 12.35 -12.66
CA ASP A 143 -8.52 13.07 -12.26
C ASP A 143 -8.45 14.42 -12.96
N LEU A 144 -8.79 14.50 -14.25
CA LEU A 144 -8.90 15.76 -14.99
C LEU A 144 -9.92 16.71 -14.34
N LYS A 145 -11.13 16.22 -14.02
CA LYS A 145 -12.14 17.02 -13.33
C LYS A 145 -11.66 17.51 -11.96
N SER A 146 -11.02 16.63 -11.20
CA SER A 146 -10.47 16.96 -9.88
C SER A 146 -9.33 17.97 -9.95
N MET A 147 -8.49 17.91 -10.98
CA MET A 147 -7.46 18.92 -11.25
C MET A 147 -8.09 20.28 -11.53
N ILE A 148 -9.07 20.34 -12.45
CA ILE A 148 -9.76 21.58 -12.77
C ILE A 148 -10.42 22.19 -11.53
N ALA A 149 -11.16 21.39 -10.75
CA ALA A 149 -11.77 21.85 -9.51
C ALA A 149 -10.72 22.38 -8.51
N SER A 150 -9.60 21.67 -8.34
CA SER A 150 -8.59 22.04 -7.34
C SER A 150 -7.85 23.36 -7.65
N TYR A 151 -7.64 23.66 -8.93
CA TYR A 151 -6.79 24.79 -9.34
C TYR A 151 -7.55 25.95 -9.99
N VAL A 152 -8.80 25.75 -10.41
CA VAL A 152 -9.59 26.76 -11.12
C VAL A 152 -10.79 27.25 -10.31
N GLU A 153 -11.33 26.41 -9.41
CA GLU A 153 -12.47 26.81 -8.58
C GLU A 153 -12.11 28.04 -7.71
N GLY A 154 -12.96 29.07 -7.78
CA GLY A 154 -12.72 30.35 -7.10
C GLY A 154 -11.89 31.37 -7.89
N LYS A 155 -11.31 31.01 -9.04
CA LYS A 155 -10.64 31.98 -9.94
C LYS A 155 -11.60 32.66 -10.92
N GLU A 156 -12.83 32.17 -11.10
CA GLU A 156 -13.72 32.64 -12.19
C GLU A 156 -13.08 32.50 -13.60
N SER A 157 -12.01 31.72 -13.75
CA SER A 157 -11.43 31.40 -15.06
C SER A 157 -12.39 30.49 -15.82
N GLU A 158 -12.43 30.65 -17.14
CA GLU A 158 -13.26 29.84 -18.02
C GLU A 158 -12.50 28.60 -18.47
N VAL A 159 -13.14 27.43 -18.42
CA VAL A 159 -12.60 26.17 -18.96
C VAL A 159 -13.46 25.71 -20.12
N ILE A 160 -12.82 25.53 -21.28
CA ILE A 160 -13.43 25.04 -22.52
C ILE A 160 -12.74 23.74 -22.92
N LEU A 161 -13.52 22.67 -23.10
CA LEU A 161 -13.05 21.35 -23.46
C LEU A 161 -13.56 20.97 -24.86
N PHE A 162 -12.65 20.57 -25.74
CA PHE A 162 -12.96 19.99 -27.04
C PHE A 162 -12.39 18.57 -27.07
N ILE A 163 -13.26 17.56 -26.98
CA ILE A 163 -12.86 16.16 -26.88
C ILE A 163 -13.32 15.41 -28.12
N ASP A 164 -12.38 15.15 -29.03
CA ASP A 164 -12.52 14.25 -30.16
C ASP A 164 -12.04 12.83 -29.80
N ALA A 165 -12.73 12.23 -28.84
CA ALA A 165 -12.40 10.90 -28.33
C ALA A 165 -13.67 10.07 -28.08
N CYS A 166 -14.00 9.23 -29.06
CA CYS A 166 -15.09 8.25 -28.99
C CYS A 166 -14.69 6.90 -29.58
N ARG A 167 -13.39 6.65 -29.82
CA ARG A 167 -12.92 5.38 -30.35
C ARG A 167 -12.71 4.42 -29.20
N ALA A 168 -13.61 3.44 -29.09
CA ALA A 168 -13.50 2.34 -28.15
C ALA A 168 -12.14 1.64 -28.33
N GLY A 169 -11.36 1.58 -27.25
CA GLY A 169 -10.17 0.73 -27.19
C GLY A 169 -10.56 -0.75 -27.05
N LYS A 170 -9.55 -1.63 -26.99
CA LYS A 170 -9.75 -3.10 -26.98
C LYS A 170 -10.60 -3.61 -25.81
N LEU A 171 -10.70 -2.88 -24.70
CA LEU A 171 -11.49 -3.27 -23.53
C LEU A 171 -13.01 -3.18 -23.78
N ALA A 172 -13.47 -2.20 -24.57
CA ALA A 172 -14.88 -2.06 -24.93
C ALA A 172 -15.33 -2.99 -26.08
N GLU A 173 -14.41 -3.53 -26.89
CA GLU A 173 -14.74 -4.37 -28.05
C GLU A 173 -15.28 -5.78 -27.68
N ARG A 174 -15.07 -6.27 -26.44
CA ARG A 174 -15.28 -7.70 -26.10
C ARG A 174 -16.48 -8.05 -25.21
N ASN A 175 -17.23 -7.07 -24.69
CA ASN A 175 -18.46 -7.34 -23.91
C ASN A 175 -19.70 -6.71 -24.55
N THR A 176 -20.76 -7.50 -24.69
CA THR A 176 -22.03 -7.22 -25.41
C THR A 176 -22.93 -6.17 -24.75
N ARG A 177 -22.37 -5.06 -24.24
CA ARG A 177 -23.11 -3.90 -23.71
C ARG A 177 -22.47 -2.61 -24.20
N GLY A 178 -22.97 -2.09 -25.33
CA GLY A 178 -22.95 -0.67 -25.75
C GLY A 178 -21.59 0.06 -25.83
N PRO A 179 -21.18 0.62 -26.99
CA PRO A 179 -20.00 1.48 -27.06
C PRO A 179 -20.19 2.80 -26.28
N SER A 180 -19.10 3.34 -25.70
CA SER A 180 -18.95 4.71 -25.15
C SER A 180 -19.84 5.15 -23.97
N ASN A 181 -19.51 4.67 -22.76
CA ASN A 181 -19.85 5.38 -21.51
C ASN A 181 -18.92 6.58 -21.24
N THR A 182 -17.80 6.71 -21.96
CA THR A 182 -16.86 7.84 -21.84
C THR A 182 -17.53 9.19 -22.13
N ALA A 183 -18.32 9.28 -23.21
CA ALA A 183 -19.09 10.49 -23.53
C ALA A 183 -20.13 10.82 -22.44
N SER A 184 -20.85 9.81 -21.93
CA SER A 184 -21.80 9.99 -20.83
C SER A 184 -21.11 10.50 -19.55
N LEU A 185 -19.93 9.95 -19.23
CA LEU A 185 -19.15 10.36 -18.07
C LEU A 185 -18.64 11.80 -18.20
N LEU A 186 -18.13 12.18 -19.38
CA LEU A 186 -17.72 13.55 -19.67
C LEU A 186 -18.88 14.53 -19.50
N LEU A 187 -20.05 14.23 -20.07
CA LEU A 187 -21.23 15.08 -19.94
C LEU A 187 -21.69 15.23 -18.48
N ASN A 188 -21.62 14.15 -17.69
CA ASN A 188 -22.03 14.18 -16.29
C ASN A 188 -21.03 14.92 -15.39
N LEU A 189 -19.72 14.78 -15.62
CA LEU A 189 -18.68 15.39 -14.77
C LEU A 189 -18.42 16.85 -15.11
N PHE A 190 -18.57 17.23 -16.38
CA PHE A 190 -18.31 18.59 -16.86
C PHE A 190 -19.61 19.34 -17.14
N ASP A 191 -20.54 19.28 -16.18
CA ASP A 191 -21.87 19.89 -16.25
C ASP A 191 -21.84 21.43 -16.17
N LYS A 192 -20.76 22.00 -15.63
CA LYS A 192 -20.57 23.45 -15.43
C LYS A 192 -19.61 24.10 -16.43
N GLU A 193 -18.74 23.32 -17.05
CA GLU A 193 -17.77 23.79 -18.03
C GLU A 193 -18.37 23.80 -19.44
N VAL A 194 -17.76 24.55 -20.35
CA VAL A 194 -18.11 24.47 -21.78
C VAL A 194 -17.43 23.23 -22.35
N LEU A 195 -18.22 22.25 -22.80
CA LEU A 195 -17.73 20.97 -23.31
C LEU A 195 -18.31 20.71 -24.68
N PHE A 196 -17.45 20.41 -25.66
CA PHE A 196 -17.82 19.90 -26.98
C PHE A 196 -17.25 18.49 -27.15
N LEU A 197 -18.12 17.53 -27.40
CA LEU A 197 -17.79 16.13 -27.67
C LEU A 197 -18.04 15.81 -29.13
N SER A 198 -17.15 15.01 -29.73
CA SER A 198 -17.28 14.64 -31.14
C SER A 198 -18.49 13.76 -31.45
N CYS A 199 -19.03 13.03 -30.47
CA CYS A 199 -20.14 12.10 -30.69
C CYS A 199 -21.04 11.93 -29.44
N THR A 200 -22.28 11.43 -29.61
CA THR A 200 -23.14 10.97 -28.50
C THR A 200 -22.65 9.65 -27.93
N PRO A 201 -23.05 9.27 -26.71
CA PRO A 201 -22.85 7.91 -26.21
C PRO A 201 -23.31 6.85 -27.22
N ASN A 202 -22.57 5.76 -27.38
CA ASN A 202 -22.81 4.69 -28.38
C ASN A 202 -22.52 5.00 -29.85
N GLN A 203 -21.86 6.12 -30.16
CA GLN A 203 -21.31 6.41 -31.49
C GLN A 203 -19.78 6.40 -31.48
N LEU A 204 -19.17 6.36 -32.68
CA LEU A 204 -17.73 6.47 -32.88
C LEU A 204 -17.41 7.77 -33.63
N SER A 205 -16.28 8.40 -33.29
CA SER A 205 -15.76 9.54 -34.05
C SER A 205 -14.99 9.07 -35.29
N GLN A 206 -15.34 9.63 -36.46
CA GLN A 206 -14.81 9.20 -37.76
C GLN A 206 -13.63 10.05 -38.23
N GLU A 207 -12.71 9.39 -38.93
CA GLU A 207 -11.65 10.03 -39.71
C GLU A 207 -11.91 9.80 -41.20
N LYS A 208 -11.66 10.84 -42.01
CA LYS A 208 -11.85 10.77 -43.46
C LYS A 208 -10.58 11.19 -44.17
N SER A 209 -10.01 10.27 -44.95
CA SER A 209 -8.83 10.55 -45.77
C SER A 209 -9.05 11.67 -46.79
N GLU A 210 -10.27 11.77 -47.33
CA GLU A 210 -10.69 12.87 -48.20
C GLU A 210 -10.65 14.25 -47.52
N LEU A 211 -10.74 14.30 -46.18
CA LEU A 211 -10.62 15.53 -45.40
C LEU A 211 -9.21 15.72 -44.82
N ASN A 212 -8.35 14.69 -44.82
CA ASN A 212 -7.08 14.65 -44.08
C ASN A 212 -7.20 14.98 -42.57
N HIS A 213 -8.40 14.77 -42.00
CA HIS A 213 -8.77 15.17 -40.64
C HIS A 213 -9.80 14.20 -40.04
N GLY A 214 -9.96 14.24 -38.73
CA GLY A 214 -11.18 13.82 -38.04
C GLY A 214 -12.36 14.67 -38.47
N VAL A 215 -13.53 14.06 -38.71
CA VAL A 215 -14.70 14.78 -39.25
C VAL A 215 -15.17 15.87 -38.28
N PHE A 216 -15.15 15.59 -36.97
CA PHE A 216 -15.48 16.57 -35.96
C PHE A 216 -14.49 17.74 -35.96
N THR A 217 -13.19 17.46 -35.87
CA THR A 217 -12.17 18.51 -35.84
C THR A 217 -12.18 19.38 -37.11
N TYR A 218 -12.35 18.77 -38.29
CA TYR A 218 -12.51 19.51 -39.54
C TYR A 218 -13.67 20.51 -39.48
N CYS A 219 -14.86 20.07 -39.05
CA CYS A 219 -16.01 20.95 -38.91
C CYS A 219 -15.79 21.99 -37.81
N LEU A 220 -15.21 21.60 -36.68
CA LEU A 220 -14.89 22.51 -35.58
C LEU A 220 -14.02 23.68 -36.04
N LEU A 221 -12.93 23.41 -36.76
CA LEU A 221 -12.04 24.45 -37.28
C LEU A 221 -12.76 25.40 -38.24
N LYS A 222 -13.64 24.88 -39.12
CA LYS A 222 -14.45 25.73 -40.01
C LYS A 222 -15.45 26.60 -39.25
N GLY A 223 -16.14 26.00 -38.27
CA GLY A 223 -17.10 26.70 -37.42
C GLY A 223 -16.45 27.84 -36.65
N LEU A 224 -15.33 27.53 -35.98
CA LEU A 224 -14.49 28.50 -35.27
C LEU A 224 -13.92 29.59 -36.19
N SER A 225 -13.70 29.27 -37.47
CA SER A 225 -13.26 30.22 -38.51
C SER A 225 -14.42 31.01 -39.14
N GLY A 226 -15.58 31.09 -38.48
CA GLY A 226 -16.68 31.98 -38.86
C GLY A 226 -17.84 31.30 -39.62
N HIS A 227 -17.74 30.02 -39.98
CA HIS A 227 -18.87 29.35 -40.65
C HIS A 227 -20.05 29.08 -39.71
N ALA A 228 -19.80 29.08 -38.40
CA ALA A 228 -20.83 28.92 -37.38
C ALA A 228 -21.46 30.25 -36.96
N ASP A 229 -20.88 31.40 -37.31
CA ASP A 229 -21.42 32.73 -36.99
C ASP A 229 -22.63 33.05 -37.88
N ALA A 230 -23.80 32.57 -37.44
CA ALA A 230 -25.06 32.67 -38.18
C ALA A 230 -25.66 34.07 -38.13
N ASN A 231 -25.33 34.87 -37.11
CA ASN A 231 -25.87 36.20 -36.91
C ASN A 231 -24.94 37.31 -37.48
N HIS A 232 -23.72 36.95 -37.86
CA HIS A 232 -22.68 37.81 -38.44
C HIS A 232 -22.21 38.95 -37.52
N ASP A 233 -22.25 38.76 -36.21
CA ASP A 233 -21.78 39.73 -35.21
C ASP A 233 -20.29 39.55 -34.83
N ASN A 234 -19.62 38.54 -35.39
CA ASN A 234 -18.23 38.14 -35.14
C ASN A 234 -17.96 37.58 -33.74
N PHE A 235 -18.99 37.34 -32.94
CA PHE A 235 -18.90 36.61 -31.68
C PHE A 235 -19.53 35.24 -31.85
N LEU A 236 -18.77 34.19 -31.60
CA LEU A 236 -19.28 32.83 -31.74
C LEU A 236 -19.85 32.33 -30.41
N GLU A 237 -21.18 32.27 -30.29
CA GLU A 237 -21.85 31.72 -29.11
C GLU A 237 -21.82 30.16 -29.09
N VAL A 238 -21.93 29.56 -27.90
CA VAL A 238 -21.97 28.09 -27.72
C VAL A 238 -23.08 27.48 -28.56
N GLU A 239 -24.27 28.09 -28.59
CA GLU A 239 -25.42 27.60 -29.33
C GLU A 239 -25.20 27.64 -30.86
N GLU A 240 -24.52 28.65 -31.36
CA GLU A 240 -24.20 28.80 -32.78
C GLU A 240 -23.23 27.71 -33.25
N LEU A 241 -22.13 27.53 -32.51
CA LEU A 241 -21.18 26.47 -32.78
C LEU A 241 -21.81 25.08 -32.63
N ARG A 242 -22.65 24.87 -31.62
CA ARG A 242 -23.37 23.62 -31.41
C ARG A 242 -24.26 23.26 -32.59
N ARG A 243 -25.06 24.21 -33.10
CA ARG A 243 -25.94 23.98 -34.26
C ARG A 243 -25.15 23.66 -35.51
N TYR A 244 -24.12 24.46 -35.80
CA TYR A 244 -23.25 24.25 -36.94
C TYR A 244 -22.59 22.87 -36.92
N LEU A 245 -22.00 22.49 -35.78
CA LEU A 245 -21.37 21.18 -35.60
C LEU A 245 -22.40 20.06 -35.77
N LEU A 246 -23.58 20.19 -35.17
CA LEU A 246 -24.65 19.19 -35.28
C LEU A 246 -25.01 18.94 -36.75
N ASP A 247 -25.18 19.99 -37.54
CA ASP A 247 -25.57 19.87 -38.95
C ASP A 247 -24.41 19.30 -39.80
N GLU A 248 -23.24 19.94 -39.77
CA GLU A 248 -22.12 19.59 -40.65
C GLU A 248 -21.49 18.22 -40.34
N VAL A 249 -21.32 17.88 -39.06
CA VAL A 249 -20.77 16.57 -38.68
C VAL A 249 -21.77 15.46 -39.01
N SER A 250 -23.06 15.68 -38.73
CA SER A 250 -24.09 14.69 -39.06
C SER A 250 -24.21 14.50 -40.57
N GLU A 251 -24.12 15.57 -41.37
CA GLU A 251 -24.16 15.45 -42.83
C GLU A 251 -22.93 14.71 -43.37
N LYS A 252 -21.72 15.12 -42.99
CA LYS A 252 -20.47 14.54 -43.51
C LYS A 252 -20.25 13.09 -43.08
N THR A 253 -20.86 12.64 -41.98
CA THR A 253 -20.79 11.25 -41.52
C THR A 253 -22.00 10.40 -41.93
N GLY A 254 -22.95 10.95 -42.69
CA GLY A 254 -24.19 10.24 -43.02
C GLY A 254 -25.01 9.88 -41.78
N ARG A 255 -25.00 10.76 -40.77
CA ARG A 255 -25.70 10.67 -39.46
C ARG A 255 -25.23 9.53 -38.57
N GLN A 256 -24.00 9.05 -38.77
CA GLN A 256 -23.38 8.04 -37.90
C GLN A 256 -22.66 8.67 -36.69
N GLN A 257 -22.37 9.97 -36.75
CA GLN A 257 -21.75 10.74 -35.69
C GLN A 257 -22.58 12.01 -35.43
N THR A 258 -22.90 12.24 -34.17
CA THR A 258 -23.73 13.34 -33.69
C THR A 258 -22.98 14.04 -32.55
N PRO A 259 -22.40 15.23 -32.76
CA PRO A 259 -21.66 15.92 -31.70
C PRO A 259 -22.61 16.38 -30.60
N VAL A 260 -22.08 16.47 -29.37
CA VAL A 260 -22.84 16.86 -28.18
C VAL A 260 -22.10 17.99 -27.47
N THR A 261 -22.87 18.94 -26.93
CA THR A 261 -22.32 20.09 -26.22
C THR A 261 -22.97 20.23 -24.86
N ASN A 262 -22.20 20.70 -23.88
CA ASN A 262 -22.69 21.23 -22.61
C ASN A 262 -22.12 22.64 -22.37
N GLY A 263 -22.87 23.48 -21.66
CA GLY A 263 -22.52 24.88 -21.37
C GLY A 263 -23.68 25.85 -21.56
N ASP A 264 -23.52 27.08 -21.07
CA ASP A 264 -24.49 28.16 -21.28
C ASP A 264 -24.61 28.50 -22.78
N PRO A 265 -25.80 28.34 -23.40
CA PRO A 265 -26.00 28.55 -24.83
C PRO A 265 -25.58 29.95 -25.34
N LEU A 266 -25.68 30.97 -24.49
CA LEU A 266 -25.39 32.37 -24.86
C LEU A 266 -23.95 32.78 -24.57
N LYS A 267 -23.12 31.85 -24.08
CA LYS A 267 -21.73 32.13 -23.78
C LYS A 267 -20.91 32.19 -25.05
N VAL A 268 -20.02 33.18 -25.16
CA VAL A 268 -19.09 33.29 -26.30
C VAL A 268 -17.96 32.28 -26.12
N VAL A 269 -17.72 31.43 -27.11
CA VAL A 269 -16.71 30.35 -27.08
C VAL A 269 -15.32 30.91 -27.39
N LEU A 270 -15.11 31.49 -28.59
CA LEU A 270 -13.85 32.10 -29.05
C LEU A 270 -14.15 33.18 -30.10
N MET A 271 -13.20 34.09 -30.37
CA MET A 271 -13.32 35.11 -31.43
C MET A 271 -12.94 34.54 -32.79
N CYS A 272 -13.61 34.98 -33.86
CA CYS A 272 -13.33 34.57 -35.24
C CYS A 272 -12.11 35.35 -35.81
N PRO A 273 -10.98 34.71 -36.15
CA PRO A 273 -9.98 35.34 -37.01
C PRO A 273 -10.53 35.47 -38.44
N GLU A 274 -10.06 36.46 -39.22
CA GLU A 274 -10.46 36.68 -40.63
C GLU A 274 -10.66 35.35 -41.41
N MET A 275 -11.87 35.11 -41.94
CA MET A 275 -12.32 33.84 -42.55
C MET A 275 -11.30 33.20 -43.52
N GLU A 276 -10.53 34.01 -44.26
CA GLU A 276 -9.53 33.52 -45.24
C GLU A 276 -8.36 32.74 -44.59
N LYS A 277 -7.96 33.10 -43.36
CA LYS A 277 -6.85 32.42 -42.65
C LYS A 277 -7.28 31.08 -42.07
N GLY A 278 -8.51 30.98 -41.58
CA GLY A 278 -9.07 29.75 -41.03
C GLY A 278 -9.33 28.66 -42.09
N LEU A 279 -9.75 29.05 -43.29
CA LEU A 279 -9.92 28.12 -44.42
C LEU A 279 -8.61 27.47 -44.87
N ALA A 280 -7.50 28.21 -44.85
CA ALA A 280 -6.18 27.71 -45.22
C ALA A 280 -5.67 26.57 -44.30
N LEU A 281 -6.15 26.51 -43.05
CA LEU A 281 -5.83 25.44 -42.09
C LEU A 281 -6.47 24.11 -42.48
N THR A 282 -7.64 24.16 -43.13
CA THR A 282 -8.35 22.96 -43.61
C THR A 282 -7.91 22.49 -45.01
N GLU A 283 -7.07 23.27 -45.70
CA GLU A 283 -6.64 23.02 -47.08
C GLU A 283 -5.13 22.71 -47.22
N LYS A 284 -4.27 23.13 -46.27
CA LYS A 284 -2.81 22.91 -46.32
C LYS A 284 -2.39 21.57 -45.70
N GLY A 285 -2.50 20.50 -46.48
CA GLY A 285 -1.63 19.34 -46.30
C GLY A 285 -0.27 19.56 -46.98
N ASN A 286 0.73 20.13 -46.30
CA ASN A 286 2.16 19.93 -46.67
C ASN A 286 3.19 20.52 -45.69
N ASN A 287 4.02 19.62 -45.15
CA ASN A 287 5.48 19.76 -44.92
C ASN A 287 6.01 21.07 -44.31
N LYS A 288 5.76 21.29 -43.02
CA LYS A 288 6.77 21.92 -42.16
C LYS A 288 7.06 21.01 -40.98
N ARG A 289 8.25 20.40 -40.98
CA ARG A 289 8.87 19.85 -39.77
C ARG A 289 8.99 21.01 -38.78
N PHE A 290 8.20 21.00 -37.72
CA PHE A 290 8.31 21.97 -36.65
C PHE A 290 9.66 21.80 -35.93
N HIS A 291 10.32 22.93 -35.71
CA HIS A 291 11.56 22.98 -34.95
C HIS A 291 11.30 22.55 -33.50
N ARG A 292 12.26 21.79 -32.94
CA ARG A 292 12.38 21.51 -31.50
C ARG A 292 11.99 22.75 -30.67
N PRO A 293 11.14 22.62 -29.64
CA PRO A 293 11.11 23.61 -28.58
C PRO A 293 12.49 23.63 -27.93
N ALA A 294 13.09 24.81 -27.82
CA ALA A 294 14.21 24.99 -26.90
C ALA A 294 13.71 24.75 -25.46
N PRO A 295 14.53 24.17 -24.57
CA PRO A 295 14.24 24.21 -23.14
C PRO A 295 14.01 25.67 -22.73
N PHE A 296 13.04 25.91 -21.83
CA PHE A 296 12.74 27.22 -21.26
C PHE A 296 14.02 27.96 -20.83
N GLU A 297 14.45 28.96 -21.62
CA GLU A 297 15.41 29.95 -21.14
C GLU A 297 14.67 30.94 -20.23
N GLN A 298 15.10 30.97 -18.97
CA GLN A 298 14.68 31.96 -18.00
C GLN A 298 15.40 33.29 -18.29
N HIS A 299 14.67 34.33 -18.68
CA HIS A 299 15.21 35.70 -18.64
C HIS A 299 15.00 36.29 -17.23
N PRO A 300 16.06 36.65 -16.49
CA PRO A 300 15.92 37.45 -15.28
C PRO A 300 15.78 38.94 -15.64
N PRO A 301 14.95 39.72 -14.92
CA PRO A 301 14.97 41.17 -15.06
C PRO A 301 16.26 41.74 -14.44
N SER A 302 17.05 42.41 -15.27
CA SER A 302 18.22 43.19 -14.85
C SER A 302 17.78 44.52 -14.23
N ASN A 303 17.98 44.69 -12.92
CA ASN A 303 18.52 45.88 -12.25
C ASN A 303 18.11 45.88 -10.77
N ALA A 304 19.07 45.62 -9.87
CA ALA A 304 18.95 45.96 -8.45
C ALA A 304 20.28 46.57 -7.96
N PRO A 305 20.25 47.55 -7.04
CA PRO A 305 21.44 48.30 -6.63
C PRO A 305 22.30 47.53 -5.63
N ASP A 306 23.60 47.82 -5.70
CA ASP A 306 24.68 47.31 -4.86
C ASP A 306 24.56 47.80 -3.40
N PHE A 307 24.55 46.88 -2.45
CA PHE A 307 24.88 47.14 -1.04
C PHE A 307 25.64 45.94 -0.45
N SER A 308 26.89 46.23 -0.03
CA SER A 308 27.84 45.32 0.61
C SER A 308 27.48 44.97 2.08
N PRO A 309 28.12 43.94 2.68
CA PRO A 309 27.44 42.94 3.52
C PRO A 309 27.54 43.19 5.03
N ASN A 310 26.63 42.57 5.78
CA ASN A 310 26.84 42.24 7.18
C ASN A 310 26.85 40.70 7.35
N VAL A 311 27.91 40.23 7.98
CA VAL A 311 28.35 38.83 8.03
C VAL A 311 27.71 38.17 9.25
N ASP A 312 26.61 37.42 9.05
CA ASP A 312 26.09 36.45 10.05
C ASP A 312 25.08 35.40 9.50
N ASN A 313 24.92 35.24 8.19
CA ASN A 313 24.08 34.18 7.60
C ASN A 313 24.92 33.23 6.73
N LEU A 314 25.20 32.01 7.22
CA LEU A 314 25.71 30.93 6.38
C LEU A 314 24.62 30.49 5.39
N LEU A 315 24.73 31.01 4.15
CA LEU A 315 24.24 30.48 2.86
C LEU A 315 22.78 29.99 2.80
N ARG A 316 21.81 30.92 2.80
CA ARG A 316 20.48 30.62 2.22
C ARG A 316 20.53 30.92 0.72
N LEU A 317 20.32 29.90 -0.10
CA LEU A 317 20.16 30.04 -1.55
C LEU A 317 18.98 30.98 -1.86
N SER A 318 19.07 31.74 -2.95
CA SER A 318 17.92 32.51 -3.44
C SER A 318 16.79 31.57 -3.90
N PRO A 319 15.52 32.00 -3.92
CA PRO A 319 14.44 31.19 -4.47
C PRO A 319 14.75 30.70 -5.89
N GLU A 320 15.32 31.53 -6.75
CA GLU A 320 15.72 31.16 -8.12
C GLU A 320 16.79 30.06 -8.13
N GLU A 321 17.77 30.13 -7.23
CA GLU A 321 18.80 29.09 -7.07
C GLU A 321 18.19 27.78 -6.56
N VAL A 322 17.28 27.83 -5.59
CA VAL A 322 16.56 26.65 -5.08
C VAL A 322 15.76 25.99 -6.20
N LEU A 323 15.02 26.79 -6.99
CA LEU A 323 14.24 26.29 -8.13
C LEU A 323 15.15 25.66 -9.19
N LYS A 324 16.26 26.30 -9.54
CA LYS A 324 17.25 25.76 -10.49
C LYS A 324 17.80 24.42 -10.02
N LYS A 325 18.20 24.32 -8.74
CA LYS A 325 18.73 23.06 -8.18
C LYS A 325 17.66 21.97 -8.09
N PHE A 326 16.42 22.33 -7.79
CA PHE A 326 15.27 21.42 -7.84
C PHE A 326 15.14 20.78 -9.23
N HIS A 327 15.11 21.58 -10.30
CA HIS A 327 15.04 21.05 -11.67
C HIS A 327 16.23 20.16 -12.03
N GLN A 328 17.46 20.57 -11.66
CA GLN A 328 18.64 19.73 -11.86
C GLN A 328 18.55 18.38 -11.14
N CYS A 329 17.92 18.33 -9.97
CA CYS A 329 17.70 17.08 -9.24
C CYS A 329 16.68 16.18 -9.93
N LEU A 330 15.59 16.76 -10.49
CA LEU A 330 14.63 16.01 -11.28
C LEU A 330 15.28 15.37 -12.50
N GLU A 331 16.07 16.15 -13.27
CA GLU A 331 16.78 15.66 -14.46
C GLU A 331 17.76 14.52 -14.15
N LYS A 332 18.40 14.56 -12.97
CA LYS A 332 19.30 13.50 -12.50
C LYS A 332 18.57 12.29 -11.90
N GLY A 333 17.27 12.38 -11.63
CA GLY A 333 16.51 11.38 -10.88
C GLY A 333 16.83 11.34 -9.38
N ASN A 334 17.45 12.40 -8.84
CA ASN A 334 17.75 12.54 -7.41
C ASN A 334 16.51 13.09 -6.69
N LEU A 335 15.50 12.24 -6.49
CA LEU A 335 14.19 12.70 -5.98
C LEU A 335 14.16 12.88 -4.47
N ILE A 336 14.67 11.88 -3.73
CA ILE A 336 14.64 11.84 -2.25
C ILE A 336 16.01 11.53 -1.63
N ALA A 337 17.02 11.27 -2.46
CA ALA A 337 18.37 10.95 -2.05
C ALA A 337 19.39 11.54 -3.04
N PRO A 338 20.57 12.00 -2.58
CA PRO A 338 20.96 12.16 -1.16
C PRO A 338 20.11 13.22 -0.42
N ALA A 339 20.01 13.14 0.90
CA ALA A 339 19.02 13.88 1.70
C ALA A 339 19.21 15.42 1.67
N ASP A 340 20.42 15.88 1.35
CA ASP A 340 20.86 17.27 1.28
C ASP A 340 21.02 17.80 -0.15
N ASP A 341 20.85 16.95 -1.17
CA ASP A 341 20.94 17.35 -2.58
C ASP A 341 19.96 16.52 -3.43
N CYS A 342 18.67 16.72 -3.17
CA CYS A 342 17.58 16.08 -3.91
C CYS A 342 16.39 17.02 -4.14
N ALA A 343 15.50 16.64 -5.05
CA ALA A 343 14.34 17.44 -5.41
C ALA A 343 13.43 17.70 -4.21
N ASN A 344 13.18 16.70 -3.35
CA ASN A 344 12.38 16.89 -2.14
C ASN A 344 13.04 17.87 -1.15
N HIS A 345 14.38 17.87 -1.04
CA HIS A 345 15.11 18.81 -0.19
C HIS A 345 14.91 20.25 -0.67
N TYR A 346 15.14 20.52 -1.96
CA TYR A 346 14.94 21.87 -2.52
C TYR A 346 13.48 22.29 -2.55
N PHE A 347 12.55 21.34 -2.79
CA PHE A 347 11.12 21.60 -2.61
C PHE A 347 10.84 22.10 -1.21
N GLN A 348 11.30 21.42 -0.15
CA GLN A 348 11.04 21.82 1.23
C GLN A 348 11.62 23.20 1.60
N GLN A 349 12.75 23.58 1.00
CA GLN A 349 13.38 24.89 1.24
C GLN A 349 12.69 26.06 0.51
N TYR A 350 11.98 25.78 -0.58
CA TYR A 350 11.39 26.84 -1.39
C TYR A 350 10.32 27.63 -0.60
N PRO A 351 10.27 28.97 -0.69
CA PRO A 351 9.32 29.76 0.08
C PRO A 351 7.85 29.43 -0.22
N SER A 352 6.99 29.60 0.78
CA SER A 352 5.53 29.37 0.68
C SER A 352 4.71 30.67 0.76
N ASP A 353 5.34 31.83 0.61
CA ASP A 353 4.64 33.11 0.57
C ASP A 353 3.85 33.30 -0.73
N SER A 354 3.00 34.34 -0.77
CA SER A 354 2.09 34.61 -1.89
C SER A 354 2.81 34.84 -3.21
N LEU A 355 4.02 35.42 -3.21
CA LEU A 355 4.81 35.66 -4.42
C LEU A 355 5.31 34.35 -5.03
N HIS A 356 5.68 33.38 -4.19
CA HIS A 356 6.29 32.12 -4.62
C HIS A 356 5.29 30.96 -4.74
N ARG A 357 4.03 31.15 -4.32
CA ARG A 357 2.99 30.11 -4.26
C ARG A 357 2.84 29.29 -5.55
N LYS A 358 2.70 29.94 -6.71
CA LYS A 358 2.53 29.25 -8.01
C LYS A 358 3.72 28.34 -8.33
N ASN A 359 4.94 28.84 -8.15
CA ASN A 359 6.15 28.04 -8.37
C ASN A 359 6.22 26.87 -7.38
N LYS A 360 5.87 27.09 -6.10
CA LYS A 360 5.82 26.02 -5.10
C LYS A 360 4.84 24.91 -5.48
N GLU A 361 3.65 25.28 -5.95
CA GLU A 361 2.63 24.33 -6.41
C GLU A 361 3.09 23.53 -7.63
N LYS A 362 3.75 24.17 -8.61
CA LYS A 362 4.35 23.47 -9.75
C LYS A 362 5.47 22.52 -9.33
N MET A 363 6.32 22.94 -8.40
CA MET A 363 7.36 22.07 -7.86
C MET A 363 6.74 20.84 -7.18
N LEU A 364 5.65 21.03 -6.41
CA LEU A 364 4.92 19.92 -5.79
C LEU A 364 4.38 18.96 -6.84
N ALA A 365 3.67 19.47 -7.86
CA ALA A 365 3.09 18.66 -8.93
C ALA A 365 4.17 17.85 -9.69
N ARG A 366 5.28 18.49 -10.09
CA ARG A 366 6.39 17.84 -10.78
C ARG A 366 7.08 16.79 -9.91
N LEU A 367 7.29 17.09 -8.63
CA LEU A 367 7.89 16.14 -7.70
C LEU A 367 7.00 14.91 -7.50
N ILE A 368 5.69 15.09 -7.30
CA ILE A 368 4.75 13.98 -7.17
C ILE A 368 4.74 13.12 -8.43
N ASN A 369 4.71 13.75 -9.60
CA ASN A 369 4.70 13.03 -10.88
C ASN A 369 5.98 12.16 -11.04
N GLU A 370 7.15 12.72 -10.77
CA GLU A 370 8.42 11.96 -10.81
C GLU A 370 8.50 10.86 -9.74
N LEU A 371 7.96 11.09 -8.54
CA LEU A 371 7.89 10.06 -7.48
C LEU A 371 6.93 8.91 -7.85
N LEU A 372 5.89 9.19 -8.64
CA LEU A 372 4.96 8.20 -9.17
C LEU A 372 5.55 7.41 -10.34
N ARG A 373 6.41 8.04 -11.14
CA ARG A 373 6.97 7.48 -12.38
C ARG A 373 7.57 6.09 -12.18
N LYS A 374 8.39 5.90 -11.15
CA LYS A 374 9.03 4.58 -10.90
C LYS A 374 8.02 3.48 -10.58
N SER A 375 6.94 3.81 -9.87
CA SER A 375 5.86 2.84 -9.62
C SER A 375 5.09 2.50 -10.89
N GLY A 376 4.92 3.45 -11.81
CA GLY A 376 4.35 3.24 -13.14
C GLY A 376 5.20 2.31 -14.00
N GLU A 377 6.53 2.51 -14.04
CA GLU A 377 7.46 1.62 -14.75
C GLU A 377 7.38 0.17 -14.24
N ILE A 378 7.35 -0.02 -12.91
CA ILE A 378 7.23 -1.35 -12.31
C ILE A 378 5.90 -2.00 -12.70
N LEU A 379 4.80 -1.24 -12.69
CA LEU A 379 3.48 -1.72 -13.09
C LEU A 379 3.44 -2.10 -14.57
N LEU A 380 4.00 -1.29 -15.47
CA LEU A 380 4.09 -1.62 -16.89
C LEU A 380 4.90 -2.91 -17.08
N LYS A 381 6.06 -3.02 -16.43
CA LYS A 381 6.90 -4.22 -16.48
C LYS A 381 6.16 -5.45 -15.96
N TYR A 382 5.45 -5.32 -14.85
CA TYR A 382 4.62 -6.37 -14.28
C TYR A 382 3.54 -6.85 -15.25
N ILE A 383 2.88 -5.93 -15.96
CA ILE A 383 1.83 -6.28 -16.92
C ILE A 383 2.39 -7.02 -18.14
N TYR A 384 3.53 -6.58 -18.67
CA TYR A 384 4.10 -7.13 -19.90
C TYR A 384 4.94 -8.39 -19.67
N GLU A 385 5.63 -8.49 -18.54
CA GLU A 385 6.66 -9.50 -18.29
C GLU A 385 6.40 -10.34 -17.03
N GLY A 386 5.35 -10.00 -16.27
CA GLY A 386 5.04 -10.64 -14.99
C GLY A 386 5.97 -10.20 -13.86
N HIS A 387 5.77 -10.75 -12.66
CA HIS A 387 6.58 -10.37 -11.50
C HIS A 387 8.06 -10.76 -11.64
N SER A 388 8.37 -11.82 -12.39
CA SER A 388 9.73 -12.40 -12.42
C SER A 388 10.83 -11.47 -12.94
N SER A 389 10.47 -10.44 -13.72
CA SER A 389 11.44 -9.50 -14.29
C SER A 389 11.68 -8.26 -13.42
N ILE A 390 10.95 -8.11 -12.31
CA ILE A 390 11.04 -6.92 -11.44
C ILE A 390 12.19 -7.08 -10.46
N LEU A 391 13.04 -6.06 -10.36
CA LEU A 391 14.18 -6.09 -9.45
C LEU A 391 13.73 -5.78 -8.01
N PRO A 392 14.18 -6.54 -7.00
CA PRO A 392 13.81 -6.31 -5.60
C PRO A 392 14.11 -4.88 -5.12
N ALA A 393 15.24 -4.33 -5.56
CA ALA A 393 15.67 -2.98 -5.21
C ALA A 393 14.71 -1.90 -5.76
N ASP A 394 14.12 -2.12 -6.92
CA ASP A 394 13.18 -1.18 -7.55
C ASP A 394 11.87 -1.08 -6.74
N CYS A 395 11.33 -2.21 -6.28
CA CYS A 395 10.15 -2.21 -5.40
C CYS A 395 10.41 -1.44 -4.10
N GLY A 396 11.53 -1.71 -3.45
CA GLY A 396 11.90 -1.04 -2.20
C GLY A 396 12.09 0.48 -2.37
N LYS A 397 12.64 0.91 -3.52
CA LYS A 397 12.78 2.33 -3.87
C LYS A 397 11.41 2.98 -4.11
N ALA A 398 10.58 2.39 -4.95
CA ALA A 398 9.25 2.92 -5.28
C ALA A 398 8.33 3.04 -4.06
N ILE A 399 8.35 2.06 -3.13
CA ILE A 399 7.56 2.15 -1.88
C ILE A 399 7.96 3.37 -1.03
N LYS A 400 9.26 3.71 -0.98
CA LYS A 400 9.77 4.88 -0.26
C LYS A 400 9.36 6.18 -0.97
N GLU A 401 9.47 6.21 -2.30
CA GLU A 401 9.08 7.38 -3.11
C GLU A 401 7.59 7.68 -2.99
N LEU A 402 6.72 6.66 -3.09
CA LEU A 402 5.28 6.83 -2.88
C LEU A 402 4.94 7.25 -1.44
N ARG A 403 5.71 6.82 -0.44
CA ARG A 403 5.54 7.29 0.95
C ARG A 403 5.79 8.79 1.05
N VAL A 404 6.86 9.27 0.40
CA VAL A 404 7.17 10.70 0.35
C VAL A 404 6.07 11.43 -0.41
N ALA A 405 5.69 10.97 -1.61
CA ALA A 405 4.62 11.60 -2.40
C ALA A 405 3.32 11.75 -1.61
N ARG A 406 2.90 10.70 -0.89
CA ARG A 406 1.71 10.73 -0.03
C ARG A 406 1.83 11.71 1.14
N SER A 407 3.02 11.90 1.69
CA SER A 407 3.26 12.85 2.79
C SER A 407 3.26 14.31 2.34
N LEU A 408 3.43 14.58 1.04
CA LEU A 408 3.45 15.93 0.47
C LEU A 408 2.06 16.48 0.19
N ILE A 409 1.01 15.66 0.25
CA ILE A 409 -0.38 16.05 -0.05
C ILE A 409 -1.33 15.68 1.09
N PRO A 410 -2.42 16.45 1.31
CA PRO A 410 -3.40 16.12 2.33
C PRO A 410 -4.26 14.90 1.92
N PRO A 411 -4.88 14.20 2.90
CA PRO A 411 -5.76 13.05 2.61
C PRO A 411 -6.95 13.32 1.68
N GLY A 412 -7.39 14.59 1.58
CA GLY A 412 -8.46 15.01 0.67
C GLY A 412 -7.99 15.30 -0.76
N HIS A 413 -6.68 15.28 -1.04
CA HIS A 413 -6.17 15.49 -2.39
C HIS A 413 -6.52 14.30 -3.29
N PHE A 414 -6.94 14.55 -4.53
CA PHE A 414 -7.45 13.52 -5.45
C PHE A 414 -6.45 12.38 -5.70
N LEU A 415 -5.15 12.68 -5.84
CA LEU A 415 -4.10 11.64 -5.96
C LEU A 415 -3.83 10.81 -4.70
N TYR A 416 -4.29 11.22 -3.51
CA TYR A 416 -3.91 10.57 -2.24
C TYR A 416 -4.28 9.08 -2.22
N ARG A 417 -5.50 8.76 -2.69
CA ARG A 417 -6.00 7.39 -2.78
C ARG A 417 -5.23 6.55 -3.79
N THR A 418 -4.98 7.10 -4.98
CA THR A 418 -4.20 6.43 -6.05
C THR A 418 -2.79 6.09 -5.58
N ILE A 419 -2.11 7.01 -4.90
CA ILE A 419 -0.77 6.79 -4.34
C ILE A 419 -0.81 5.70 -3.25
N ALA A 420 -1.81 5.75 -2.37
CA ALA A 420 -1.98 4.75 -1.31
C ALA A 420 -2.20 3.34 -1.88
N SER A 421 -3.09 3.20 -2.87
CA SER A 421 -3.36 1.91 -3.51
C SER A 421 -2.10 1.35 -4.20
N LYS A 422 -1.37 2.17 -4.99
CA LYS A 422 -0.11 1.74 -5.62
C LYS A 422 0.94 1.31 -4.58
N GLN A 423 1.04 2.02 -3.46
CA GLN A 423 1.96 1.67 -2.38
C GLN A 423 1.63 0.32 -1.74
N LEU A 424 0.34 0.07 -1.47
CA LEU A 424 -0.15 -1.18 -0.91
C LEU A 424 0.06 -2.36 -1.88
N PHE A 425 -0.21 -2.15 -3.16
CA PHE A 425 0.11 -3.11 -4.21
C PHE A 425 1.59 -3.50 -4.21
N LEU A 426 2.49 -2.50 -4.22
CA LEU A 426 3.93 -2.76 -4.21
C LEU A 426 4.39 -3.47 -2.93
N HIS A 427 3.72 -3.25 -1.79
CA HIS A 427 3.99 -3.98 -0.56
C HIS A 427 3.69 -5.48 -0.70
N GLY A 428 2.55 -5.81 -1.32
CA GLY A 428 2.20 -7.20 -1.64
C GLY A 428 3.18 -7.83 -2.62
N LEU A 429 3.48 -7.13 -3.72
CA LEU A 429 4.43 -7.58 -4.75
C LEU A 429 5.85 -7.78 -4.19
N ALA A 430 6.28 -6.97 -3.23
CA ALA A 430 7.61 -7.10 -2.63
C ALA A 430 7.84 -8.44 -1.91
N GLN A 431 6.77 -9.14 -1.50
CA GLN A 431 6.89 -10.44 -0.82
C GLN A 431 7.49 -11.53 -1.70
N HIS A 432 7.47 -11.38 -3.03
CA HIS A 432 8.17 -12.30 -3.94
C HIS A 432 9.70 -12.31 -3.76
N TYR A 433 10.26 -11.24 -3.17
CA TYR A 433 11.72 -11.01 -3.18
C TYR A 433 12.39 -11.07 -1.82
N VAL A 434 11.63 -11.36 -0.76
CA VAL A 434 12.16 -11.46 0.60
C VAL A 434 12.48 -12.91 0.95
N ALA A 435 13.49 -13.12 1.80
CA ALA A 435 13.94 -14.46 2.18
C ALA A 435 12.86 -15.30 2.88
N SER A 436 11.95 -14.63 3.60
CA SER A 436 10.82 -15.24 4.31
C SER A 436 9.54 -14.48 3.98
N PRO A 437 8.87 -14.79 2.84
CA PRO A 437 7.65 -14.10 2.42
C PRO A 437 6.52 -14.23 3.43
N ASP A 438 5.91 -13.09 3.79
CA ASP A 438 4.66 -13.05 4.55
C ASP A 438 3.48 -12.85 3.59
N TRP A 439 2.99 -13.97 3.04
CA TRP A 439 1.87 -13.95 2.09
C TRP A 439 0.55 -13.52 2.72
N GLN A 440 0.39 -13.60 4.05
CA GLN A 440 -0.82 -13.11 4.70
C GLN A 440 -0.81 -11.59 4.75
N SER A 441 0.32 -11.00 5.16
CA SER A 441 0.51 -9.55 5.10
C SER A 441 0.40 -8.99 3.67
N ALA A 442 0.87 -9.74 2.66
CA ALA A 442 0.61 -9.38 1.26
C ALA A 442 -0.88 -9.33 0.93
N ILE A 443 -1.66 -10.37 1.30
CA ILE A 443 -3.10 -10.39 1.06
C ILE A 443 -3.78 -9.21 1.75
N ASP A 444 -3.43 -8.92 3.00
CA ASP A 444 -4.05 -7.83 3.76
C ASP A 444 -3.79 -6.47 3.08
N SER A 445 -2.54 -6.23 2.66
CA SER A 445 -2.17 -5.01 1.91
C SER A 445 -2.88 -4.93 0.57
N LEU A 446 -2.92 -6.02 -0.20
CA LEU A 446 -3.53 -6.06 -1.52
C LEU A 446 -5.06 -5.94 -1.47
N LYS A 447 -5.71 -6.45 -0.41
CA LYS A 447 -7.14 -6.23 -0.17
C LYS A 447 -7.44 -4.77 0.05
N GLU A 448 -6.67 -4.08 0.90
CA GLU A 448 -6.80 -2.64 1.10
C GLU A 448 -6.55 -1.88 -0.22
N SER A 449 -5.60 -2.32 -1.04
CA SER A 449 -5.34 -1.74 -2.37
C SER A 449 -6.56 -1.80 -3.29
N VAL A 450 -7.23 -2.96 -3.40
CA VAL A 450 -8.42 -3.12 -4.26
C VAL A 450 -9.69 -2.52 -3.64
N GLU A 451 -9.75 -2.34 -2.33
CA GLU A 451 -10.82 -1.55 -1.69
C GLU A 451 -10.72 -0.06 -2.03
N ILE A 452 -9.49 0.46 -2.12
CA ILE A 452 -9.23 1.85 -2.52
C ILE A 452 -9.41 2.04 -4.03
N GLU A 453 -8.89 1.10 -4.84
CA GLU A 453 -8.97 1.14 -6.30
C GLU A 453 -9.50 -0.20 -6.85
N PRO A 454 -10.84 -0.39 -6.89
CA PRO A 454 -11.46 -1.63 -7.34
C PRO A 454 -11.19 -1.98 -8.81
N SER A 455 -10.70 -1.03 -9.59
CA SER A 455 -10.34 -1.21 -11.00
C SER A 455 -8.95 -1.82 -11.20
N ALA A 456 -8.14 -1.92 -10.14
CA ALA A 456 -6.76 -2.39 -10.20
C ALA A 456 -6.65 -3.91 -10.45
N SER A 457 -6.87 -4.34 -11.69
CA SER A 457 -6.76 -5.75 -12.13
C SER A 457 -5.42 -6.39 -11.77
N TYR A 458 -4.32 -5.61 -11.82
CA TYR A 458 -2.99 -6.06 -11.44
C TYR A 458 -2.89 -6.48 -9.96
N ALA A 459 -3.64 -5.83 -9.07
CA ALA A 459 -3.68 -6.15 -7.64
C ALA A 459 -4.50 -7.41 -7.37
N TYR A 460 -5.59 -7.64 -8.13
CA TYR A 460 -6.32 -8.91 -8.09
C TYR A 460 -5.47 -10.09 -8.58
N ASN A 461 -4.65 -9.93 -9.61
CA ASN A 461 -3.72 -10.99 -10.02
C ASN A 461 -2.73 -11.34 -8.89
N GLU A 462 -2.15 -10.32 -8.22
CA GLU A 462 -1.28 -10.57 -7.07
C GLU A 462 -2.02 -11.18 -5.87
N LEU A 463 -3.28 -10.79 -5.61
CA LEU A 463 -4.12 -11.46 -4.61
C LEU A 463 -4.27 -12.94 -4.91
N GLY A 464 -4.52 -13.30 -6.17
CA GLY A 464 -4.61 -14.68 -6.64
C GLY A 464 -3.32 -15.45 -6.37
N ILE A 465 -2.17 -14.85 -6.70
CA ILE A 465 -0.86 -15.47 -6.46
C ILE A 465 -0.63 -15.67 -4.95
N ALA A 466 -0.83 -14.64 -4.14
CA ALA A 466 -0.62 -14.70 -2.69
C ALA A 466 -1.55 -15.73 -2.02
N ALA A 467 -2.83 -15.77 -2.41
CA ALA A 467 -3.79 -16.78 -1.96
C ALA A 467 -3.36 -18.20 -2.37
N SER A 468 -2.85 -18.38 -3.59
CA SER A 468 -2.31 -19.66 -4.05
C SER A 468 -1.09 -20.11 -3.23
N LYS A 469 -0.22 -19.19 -2.80
CA LYS A 469 0.94 -19.49 -1.92
C LYS A 469 0.50 -19.96 -0.53
N LEU A 470 -0.64 -19.48 -0.04
CA LEU A 470 -1.27 -19.92 1.22
C LEU A 470 -2.15 -21.17 1.06
N ASN A 471 -2.30 -21.70 -0.15
CA ASN A 471 -3.20 -22.82 -0.49
C ASN A 471 -4.69 -22.51 -0.38
N GLU A 472 -5.05 -21.22 -0.44
CA GLU A 472 -6.44 -20.77 -0.48
C GLU A 472 -6.97 -20.81 -1.92
N PHE A 473 -6.96 -22.00 -2.53
CA PHE A 473 -7.14 -22.16 -3.98
C PHE A 473 -8.47 -21.62 -4.52
N GLN A 474 -9.57 -21.76 -3.78
CA GLN A 474 -10.87 -21.22 -4.19
C GLN A 474 -10.87 -19.68 -4.22
N LYS A 475 -10.19 -19.04 -3.25
CA LYS A 475 -10.05 -17.58 -3.25
C LYS A 475 -9.12 -17.13 -4.38
N ALA A 476 -8.03 -17.86 -4.60
CA ALA A 476 -7.11 -17.58 -5.68
C ALA A 476 -7.82 -17.57 -7.04
N GLU A 477 -8.67 -18.57 -7.30
CA GLU A 477 -9.50 -18.65 -8.51
C GLU A 477 -10.41 -17.43 -8.66
N LEU A 478 -11.15 -17.05 -7.61
CA LEU A 478 -12.00 -15.87 -7.63
C LEU A 478 -11.22 -14.59 -7.98
N TYR A 479 -10.02 -14.41 -7.40
CA TYR A 479 -9.18 -13.25 -7.66
C TYR A 479 -8.65 -13.22 -9.10
N PHE A 480 -8.22 -14.35 -9.66
CA PHE A 480 -7.81 -14.41 -11.07
C PHE A 480 -8.99 -14.16 -12.02
N ASP A 481 -10.16 -14.70 -11.74
CA ASP A 481 -11.38 -14.45 -12.52
C ASP A 481 -11.74 -12.95 -12.51
N THR A 482 -11.59 -12.30 -11.37
CA THR A 482 -11.81 -10.86 -11.23
C THR A 482 -10.79 -10.05 -12.03
N ALA A 483 -9.51 -10.43 -11.97
CA ALA A 483 -8.46 -9.79 -12.76
C ALA A 483 -8.70 -9.91 -14.27
N MET A 484 -9.16 -11.08 -14.75
CA MET A 484 -9.49 -11.30 -16.17
C MET A 484 -10.74 -10.52 -16.61
N ALA A 485 -11.73 -10.37 -15.73
CA ALA A 485 -12.91 -9.57 -16.01
C ALA A 485 -12.58 -8.07 -16.16
N LEU A 486 -11.70 -7.55 -15.29
CA LEU A 486 -11.23 -6.15 -15.30
C LEU A 486 -10.18 -5.86 -16.37
N ALA A 487 -9.50 -6.88 -16.91
CA ALA A 487 -8.50 -6.72 -17.97
C ALA A 487 -8.60 -7.85 -19.01
N PRO A 488 -9.68 -7.91 -19.81
CA PRO A 488 -9.85 -8.95 -20.81
C PRO A 488 -8.69 -8.98 -21.82
N GLY A 489 -8.09 -10.16 -21.98
CA GLY A 489 -6.93 -10.37 -22.87
C GLY A 489 -5.57 -10.22 -22.19
N TRP A 490 -5.50 -9.85 -20.91
CA TRP A 490 -4.27 -9.94 -20.15
C TRP A 490 -3.98 -11.41 -19.77
N GLU A 491 -2.90 -11.98 -20.29
CA GLU A 491 -2.66 -13.45 -20.25
C GLU A 491 -2.20 -13.98 -18.88
N PHE A 492 -1.55 -13.14 -18.06
CA PHE A 492 -0.91 -13.59 -16.81
C PHE A 492 -1.89 -14.17 -15.77
N PRO A 493 -3.06 -13.57 -15.49
CA PRO A 493 -4.07 -14.18 -14.61
C PRO A 493 -4.49 -15.59 -15.03
N GLU A 494 -4.67 -15.85 -16.33
CA GLU A 494 -5.06 -17.16 -16.84
C GLU A 494 -3.95 -18.20 -16.62
N ILE A 495 -2.70 -17.81 -16.93
CA ILE A 495 -1.52 -18.65 -16.69
C ILE A 495 -1.40 -18.99 -15.20
N ASN A 496 -1.57 -18.00 -14.33
CA ASN A 496 -1.49 -18.19 -12.89
C ASN A 496 -2.62 -19.08 -12.37
N LEU A 497 -3.85 -18.89 -12.84
CA LEU A 497 -4.99 -19.74 -12.51
C LEU A 497 -4.74 -21.21 -12.88
N LYS A 498 -4.21 -21.48 -14.08
CA LYS A 498 -3.87 -22.82 -14.53
C LYS A 498 -2.81 -23.46 -13.63
N ASN A 499 -1.77 -22.71 -13.29
CA ASN A 499 -0.72 -23.16 -12.36
C ASN A 499 -1.29 -23.47 -10.96
N THR A 500 -2.16 -22.62 -10.45
CA THR A 500 -2.84 -22.82 -9.16
C THR A 500 -3.69 -24.09 -9.15
N LYS A 501 -4.47 -24.35 -10.21
CA LYS A 501 -5.29 -25.57 -10.35
C LYS A 501 -4.43 -26.83 -10.35
N MET A 502 -3.33 -26.85 -11.11
CA MET A 502 -2.38 -27.99 -11.11
C MET A 502 -1.80 -28.26 -9.71
N ILE A 503 -1.37 -27.22 -8.99
CA ILE A 503 -0.83 -27.35 -7.62
C ILE A 503 -1.91 -27.88 -6.66
N ALA A 504 -3.15 -27.43 -6.79
CA ALA A 504 -4.27 -27.88 -5.96
C ALA A 504 -4.55 -29.37 -6.18
N GLU A 505 -4.56 -29.84 -7.43
CA GLU A 505 -4.75 -31.25 -7.79
C GLU A 505 -3.63 -32.14 -7.26
N GLU A 506 -2.37 -31.72 -7.40
CA GLU A 506 -1.21 -32.45 -6.89
C GLU A 506 -1.28 -32.62 -5.36
N LYS A 507 -1.63 -31.54 -4.64
CA LYS A 507 -1.79 -31.59 -3.17
C LYS A 507 -2.98 -32.44 -2.75
N SER A 508 -4.08 -32.44 -3.51
CA SER A 508 -5.22 -33.31 -3.28
C SER A 508 -4.84 -34.80 -3.41
N HIS A 509 -4.06 -35.15 -4.44
CA HIS A 509 -3.54 -36.51 -4.62
C HIS A 509 -2.59 -36.93 -3.49
N ARG A 510 -1.65 -36.06 -3.10
CA ARG A 510 -0.73 -36.34 -1.98
C ARG A 510 -1.45 -36.52 -0.64
N ARG A 511 -2.51 -35.74 -0.37
CA ARG A 511 -3.35 -35.88 0.84
C ARG A 511 -4.09 -37.22 0.89
N LYS A 512 -4.56 -37.73 -0.26
CA LYS A 512 -5.25 -39.03 -0.34
C LYS A 512 -4.33 -40.22 -0.01
N ASN A 513 -3.01 -40.05 -0.15
CA ASN A 513 -2.00 -41.08 0.09
C ASN A 513 -1.26 -40.94 1.45
N LYS A 514 -1.85 -40.27 2.45
CA LYS A 514 -1.21 -40.05 3.76
C LYS A 514 -0.91 -41.38 4.47
N SER A 515 0.38 -41.71 4.59
CA SER A 515 0.87 -42.93 5.26
C SER A 515 0.84 -42.81 6.79
N ILE A 516 0.53 -43.91 7.47
CA ILE A 516 0.60 -44.02 8.95
C ILE A 516 2.02 -43.68 9.42
N ILE A 517 2.15 -42.84 10.46
CA ILE A 517 3.45 -42.43 11.01
C ILE A 517 4.21 -43.63 11.56
N SER A 518 5.49 -43.72 11.22
CA SER A 518 6.44 -44.73 11.69
C SER A 518 7.05 -44.30 13.03
N CYS A 519 6.85 -45.10 14.07
CA CYS A 519 7.42 -44.91 15.40
C CYS A 519 8.90 -45.33 15.45
N GLY A 520 9.73 -44.76 14.57
CA GLY A 520 11.15 -45.05 14.45
C GLY A 520 12.00 -44.46 15.57
N ARG A 521 13.30 -44.79 15.57
CA ARG A 521 14.28 -44.19 16.51
C ARG A 521 14.45 -42.69 16.30
N VAL A 522 14.33 -42.23 15.06
CA VAL A 522 14.28 -40.81 14.68
C VAL A 522 13.00 -40.59 13.87
N ILE A 523 12.24 -39.56 14.19
CA ILE A 523 11.02 -39.16 13.48
C ILE A 523 11.22 -37.77 12.90
N PHE A 524 11.03 -37.63 11.59
CA PHE A 524 11.24 -36.39 10.85
C PHE A 524 9.93 -35.65 10.63
N VAL A 525 9.89 -34.39 11.02
CA VAL A 525 8.70 -33.53 10.96
C VAL A 525 9.00 -32.28 10.14
N LYS A 526 8.22 -32.05 9.07
CA LYS A 526 8.41 -30.92 8.13
C LYS A 526 7.06 -30.37 7.70
N LYS A 527 6.90 -29.04 7.72
CA LYS A 527 5.66 -28.39 7.26
C LYS A 527 5.33 -28.81 5.84
N GLY A 528 4.10 -29.27 5.62
CA GLY A 528 3.65 -29.78 4.32
C GLY A 528 4.17 -31.19 3.97
N GLY A 529 4.79 -31.90 4.92
CA GLY A 529 5.12 -33.31 4.78
C GLY A 529 3.88 -34.19 4.79
N TYR A 530 3.86 -35.23 3.97
CA TYR A 530 2.75 -36.20 3.88
C TYR A 530 3.19 -37.64 4.13
N GLY A 531 4.48 -37.85 4.40
CA GLY A 531 5.06 -39.17 4.63
C GLY A 531 4.89 -39.63 6.08
N ASN A 532 5.52 -40.77 6.38
CA ASN A 532 5.41 -41.46 7.67
C ASN A 532 6.43 -40.99 8.73
N GLY A 533 7.23 -39.97 8.46
CA GLY A 533 8.28 -39.48 9.36
C GLY A 533 9.55 -40.33 9.42
N SER A 534 9.78 -41.28 8.50
CA SER A 534 10.98 -42.16 8.53
C SER A 534 12.26 -41.54 7.97
N SER A 535 12.16 -40.50 7.14
CA SER A 535 13.28 -39.70 6.61
C SER A 535 12.81 -38.27 6.32
N TRP A 536 13.69 -37.36 5.91
CA TRP A 536 13.30 -36.01 5.49
C TRP A 536 12.39 -36.01 4.25
N GLU A 537 12.63 -36.91 3.30
CA GLU A 537 11.77 -37.11 2.11
C GLU A 537 10.40 -37.66 2.51
N GLN A 538 10.36 -38.50 3.54
CA GLN A 538 9.14 -39.07 4.10
C GLN A 538 8.64 -38.30 5.33
N ALA A 539 9.02 -37.04 5.53
CA ALA A 539 8.65 -36.31 6.74
C ALA A 539 7.13 -36.12 6.87
N THR A 540 6.63 -36.13 8.10
CA THR A 540 5.21 -35.85 8.43
C THR A 540 4.99 -34.37 8.74
N ASP A 541 3.80 -33.83 8.46
CA ASP A 541 3.38 -32.49 8.90
C ASP A 541 2.82 -32.46 10.34
N ASN A 542 2.62 -33.63 10.96
CA ASN A 542 1.89 -33.75 12.21
C ASN A 542 2.82 -34.00 13.39
N LEU A 543 3.33 -32.92 13.98
CA LEU A 543 4.17 -32.97 15.18
C LEU A 543 3.43 -33.61 16.38
N GLN A 544 2.12 -33.39 16.50
CA GLN A 544 1.33 -33.94 17.61
C GLN A 544 1.28 -35.47 17.56
N GLU A 545 1.00 -36.04 16.38
CA GLU A 545 1.01 -37.50 16.21
C GLU A 545 2.43 -38.08 16.36
N ALA A 546 3.45 -37.36 15.87
CA ALA A 546 4.85 -37.76 16.08
C ALA A 546 5.19 -37.87 17.57
N LEU A 547 4.78 -36.89 18.38
CA LEU A 547 4.94 -36.89 19.85
C LEU A 547 4.16 -38.02 20.54
N LEU A 548 2.93 -38.30 20.09
CA LEU A 548 2.10 -39.36 20.66
C LEU A 548 2.63 -40.77 20.37
N CYS A 549 3.23 -40.97 19.20
CA CYS A 549 3.66 -42.29 18.74
C CYS A 549 5.10 -42.65 19.19
N ALA A 550 5.90 -41.65 19.55
CA ALA A 550 7.30 -41.82 19.89
C ALA A 550 7.47 -42.55 21.24
N LYS A 551 8.47 -43.44 21.32
CA LYS A 551 8.79 -44.24 22.52
C LYS A 551 9.96 -43.63 23.29
N PRO A 552 10.02 -43.71 24.63
CA PRO A 552 11.16 -43.19 25.40
C PRO A 552 12.52 -43.54 24.78
N GLY A 553 13.36 -42.53 24.56
CA GLY A 553 14.64 -42.65 23.85
C GLY A 553 14.60 -42.28 22.36
N SER A 554 13.44 -42.10 21.75
CA SER A 554 13.33 -41.62 20.35
C SER A 554 13.74 -40.14 20.24
N GLU A 555 14.22 -39.78 19.06
CA GLU A 555 14.47 -38.39 18.68
C GLU A 555 13.42 -37.91 17.68
N ILE A 556 12.94 -36.67 17.84
CA ILE A 556 12.05 -36.01 16.88
C ILE A 556 12.79 -34.81 16.33
N TRP A 557 13.02 -34.80 15.02
CA TRP A 557 13.73 -33.75 14.31
C TRP A 557 12.73 -32.91 13.55
N VAL A 558 12.65 -31.62 13.88
CA VAL A 558 11.62 -30.71 13.38
C VAL A 558 12.27 -29.64 12.52
N ALA A 559 11.88 -29.59 11.25
CA ALA A 559 12.35 -28.59 10.31
C ALA A 559 11.85 -27.17 10.67
N PHE A 560 12.44 -26.16 10.05
CA PHE A 560 12.02 -24.77 10.18
C PHE A 560 10.54 -24.62 9.80
N GLY A 561 9.85 -23.70 10.48
CA GLY A 561 8.43 -23.45 10.26
C GLY A 561 7.64 -23.28 11.55
N LYS A 562 6.38 -22.88 11.40
CA LYS A 562 5.42 -22.68 12.49
C LYS A 562 4.51 -23.89 12.61
N TYR A 563 4.43 -24.47 13.81
CA TYR A 563 3.65 -25.65 14.16
C TYR A 563 2.65 -25.29 15.25
N PHE A 564 1.38 -25.62 15.03
CA PHE A 564 0.27 -25.24 15.90
C PHE A 564 -0.14 -26.39 16.81
N THR A 565 -0.56 -26.08 18.04
CA THR A 565 -0.99 -27.07 19.04
C THR A 565 -2.21 -27.88 18.58
N THR A 566 -3.07 -27.29 17.73
CA THR A 566 -4.23 -27.98 17.14
C THR A 566 -4.60 -27.39 15.78
N LYS A 567 -5.38 -28.14 15.00
CA LYS A 567 -6.03 -27.70 13.76
C LYS A 567 -7.52 -27.37 13.98
N ASP A 568 -8.08 -27.68 15.15
CA ASP A 568 -9.45 -27.35 15.56
C ASP A 568 -9.46 -26.11 16.47
N SER A 569 -10.63 -25.74 17.00
CA SER A 569 -10.80 -24.57 17.87
C SER A 569 -10.51 -24.86 19.36
N ASN A 570 -9.88 -25.98 19.70
CA ASN A 570 -9.74 -26.41 21.09
C ASN A 570 -8.49 -25.83 21.78
N ARG A 571 -8.70 -24.79 22.58
CA ARG A 571 -7.68 -24.09 23.37
C ARG A 571 -6.94 -24.94 24.40
N THR A 572 -7.48 -26.11 24.76
CA THR A 572 -6.87 -27.01 25.77
C THR A 572 -5.80 -27.93 25.19
N LYS A 573 -5.54 -27.86 23.88
CA LYS A 573 -4.53 -28.66 23.20
C LYS A 573 -3.14 -28.04 23.37
N SER A 574 -2.17 -28.90 23.65
CA SER A 574 -0.75 -28.55 23.82
C SER A 574 0.11 -29.61 23.14
N PHE A 575 1.35 -29.24 22.81
CA PHE A 575 2.40 -30.21 22.53
C PHE A 575 2.78 -30.92 23.83
N VAL A 576 2.23 -32.12 24.02
CA VAL A 576 2.52 -32.96 25.18
C VAL A 576 3.81 -33.71 24.90
N ILE A 577 4.86 -33.47 25.68
CA ILE A 577 6.16 -34.12 25.51
C ILE A 577 6.33 -35.20 26.60
N PRO A 578 6.28 -36.50 26.23
CA PRO A 578 6.49 -37.58 27.19
C PRO A 578 7.90 -37.59 27.79
N GLY A 579 8.04 -38.18 28.98
CA GLY A 579 9.34 -38.40 29.62
C GLY A 579 10.27 -39.28 28.78
N GLY A 580 11.55 -38.90 28.72
CA GLY A 580 12.60 -39.61 27.99
C GLY A 580 12.68 -39.31 26.49
N MET A 581 11.91 -38.33 26.00
CA MET A 581 11.90 -37.92 24.59
C MET A 581 12.91 -36.82 24.29
N LYS A 582 13.50 -36.86 23.10
CA LYS A 582 14.39 -35.79 22.63
C LYS A 582 13.78 -35.11 21.43
N VAL A 583 13.39 -33.84 21.57
CA VAL A 583 12.75 -33.06 20.52
C VAL A 583 13.69 -31.93 20.13
N TYR A 584 13.98 -31.82 18.84
CA TYR A 584 15.02 -30.95 18.31
C TYR A 584 14.50 -30.09 17.16
N GLY A 585 14.62 -28.77 17.28
CA GLY A 585 14.38 -27.81 16.21
C GLY A 585 15.69 -27.36 15.54
N GLY A 586 15.61 -26.44 14.59
CA GLY A 586 16.78 -25.89 13.91
C GLY A 586 17.20 -26.59 12.62
N PHE A 587 16.37 -27.48 12.07
CA PHE A 587 16.66 -28.20 10.83
C PHE A 587 16.11 -27.46 9.60
N ALA A 588 16.83 -27.47 8.49
CA ALA A 588 16.34 -27.05 7.17
C ALA A 588 15.48 -28.16 6.51
N GLY A 589 15.65 -29.41 6.95
CA GLY A 589 14.86 -30.55 6.51
C GLY A 589 15.47 -31.31 5.34
N TYR A 590 16.80 -31.43 5.34
CA TYR A 590 17.61 -32.24 4.42
C TYR A 590 18.93 -32.72 5.06
N GLU A 591 19.12 -32.52 6.36
CA GLU A 591 20.34 -32.88 7.09
C GLU A 591 20.50 -34.39 7.26
N SER A 592 21.73 -34.86 7.15
CA SER A 592 22.10 -36.26 7.40
C SER A 592 22.47 -36.54 8.85
N SER A 593 22.78 -35.50 9.64
CA SER A 593 23.11 -35.64 11.07
C SER A 593 22.57 -34.49 11.92
N LYS A 594 22.49 -34.71 13.23
CA LYS A 594 21.94 -33.76 14.19
C LYS A 594 22.78 -32.49 14.33
N GLU A 595 24.08 -32.65 14.17
CA GLU A 595 25.12 -31.61 14.35
C GLU A 595 25.09 -30.57 13.22
N GLN A 596 24.42 -30.85 12.10
CA GLN A 596 24.25 -29.94 10.97
C GLN A 596 23.15 -28.88 11.19
N ARG A 597 22.38 -28.99 12.28
CA ARG A 597 21.34 -28.01 12.60
C ARG A 597 21.92 -26.61 12.75
N ASP A 598 21.12 -25.61 12.41
CA ASP A 598 21.41 -24.21 12.67
C ASP A 598 20.17 -23.57 13.32
N VAL A 599 20.19 -23.49 14.65
CA VAL A 599 19.05 -23.01 15.46
C VAL A 599 18.79 -21.51 15.30
N LEU A 600 19.76 -20.73 14.78
CA LEU A 600 19.60 -19.30 14.54
C LEU A 600 19.04 -19.03 13.14
N LYS A 601 19.42 -19.84 12.15
CA LYS A 601 18.96 -19.71 10.76
C LYS A 601 17.62 -20.38 10.52
N ASN A 602 17.42 -21.59 11.05
CA ASN A 602 16.27 -22.44 10.75
C ASN A 602 15.25 -22.39 11.90
N LEU A 603 14.56 -21.26 12.07
CA LEU A 603 13.65 -21.08 13.18
C LEU A 603 12.48 -22.08 13.16
N THR A 604 12.40 -22.89 14.22
CA THR A 604 11.30 -23.82 14.46
C THR A 604 10.40 -23.25 15.56
N ILE A 605 9.17 -22.88 15.20
CA ILE A 605 8.23 -22.16 16.06
C ILE A 605 7.12 -23.10 16.50
N LEU A 606 6.98 -23.32 17.81
CA LEU A 606 5.80 -23.94 18.43
C LEU A 606 4.85 -22.82 18.86
N SER A 607 3.65 -22.81 18.28
CA SER A 607 2.70 -21.71 18.44
C SER A 607 1.40 -22.18 19.09
N GLY A 608 0.93 -21.38 20.05
CA GLY A 608 -0.40 -21.50 20.63
C GLY A 608 -1.50 -20.86 19.78
N GLU A 609 -1.19 -20.24 18.64
CA GLU A 609 -2.22 -19.63 17.79
C GLU A 609 -3.21 -20.65 17.27
N ILE A 610 -4.49 -20.29 17.35
CA ILE A 610 -5.62 -21.06 16.82
C ILE A 610 -6.49 -20.06 16.09
N GLY A 611 -6.82 -20.29 14.81
CA GLY A 611 -7.73 -19.40 14.10
C GLY A 611 -7.08 -18.06 13.72
N GLN A 612 -7.60 -16.95 14.27
CA GLN A 612 -7.14 -15.60 13.96
C GLN A 612 -5.97 -15.22 14.87
N PRO A 613 -5.14 -14.22 14.51
CA PRO A 613 -4.01 -13.81 15.33
C PRO A 613 -4.46 -12.96 16.55
N THR A 614 -5.40 -13.46 17.35
CA THR A 614 -5.89 -12.83 18.57
C THR A 614 -5.47 -13.62 19.80
N LYS A 615 -5.45 -12.99 20.98
CA LYS A 615 -5.15 -13.71 22.22
C LYS A 615 -6.34 -14.56 22.73
N ASP A 616 -7.53 -14.37 22.17
CA ASP A 616 -8.79 -14.88 22.73
C ASP A 616 -9.08 -16.32 22.31
N ASP A 617 -8.58 -16.73 21.15
CA ASP A 617 -8.66 -18.09 20.60
C ASP A 617 -7.39 -18.91 20.83
N ASN A 618 -6.26 -18.30 21.19
CA ASN A 618 -5.01 -19.00 21.44
C ASN A 618 -5.09 -20.10 22.51
N ALA A 619 -4.35 -21.18 22.30
CA ALA A 619 -4.16 -22.26 23.26
C ALA A 619 -3.68 -21.74 24.62
N TYR A 620 -4.19 -22.33 25.70
CA TYR A 620 -3.81 -21.92 27.05
C TYR A 620 -2.33 -22.17 27.31
N THR A 621 -1.82 -23.34 26.91
CA THR A 621 -0.43 -23.76 27.09
C THR A 621 0.11 -24.32 25.79
N VAL A 622 1.26 -23.84 25.30
CA VAL A 622 1.89 -24.35 24.08
C VAL A 622 2.53 -25.71 24.33
N ILE A 623 3.38 -25.82 25.36
CA ILE A 623 4.08 -27.06 25.72
C ILE A 623 3.66 -27.53 27.10
N TYR A 624 3.29 -28.80 27.20
CA TYR A 624 2.97 -29.44 28.47
C TYR A 624 3.88 -30.64 28.73
N THR A 625 4.48 -30.69 29.92
CA THR A 625 5.23 -31.86 30.40
C THR A 625 4.73 -32.28 31.77
N LYS A 626 4.54 -33.59 31.93
CA LYS A 626 4.29 -34.20 33.24
C LYS A 626 5.21 -35.40 33.43
N ASN A 627 5.86 -35.47 34.58
CA ASN A 627 6.81 -36.53 34.90
C ASN A 627 7.95 -36.70 33.88
N ALA A 628 8.45 -35.60 33.31
CA ALA A 628 9.53 -35.64 32.34
C ALA A 628 10.87 -35.93 33.04
N SER A 629 11.56 -37.00 32.66
CA SER A 629 12.89 -37.33 33.21
C SER A 629 13.97 -36.35 32.71
N ASN A 630 15.14 -36.38 33.34
CA ASN A 630 16.36 -35.69 32.86
C ASN A 630 16.94 -36.23 31.55
N SER A 631 16.37 -37.31 30.99
CA SER A 631 16.62 -37.77 29.63
C SER A 631 15.70 -37.12 28.60
N THR A 632 14.70 -36.35 29.04
CA THR A 632 13.84 -35.54 28.18
C THR A 632 14.57 -34.27 27.76
N VAL A 633 14.70 -34.02 26.46
CA VAL A 633 15.42 -32.87 25.91
C VAL A 633 14.51 -32.12 24.95
N VAL A 634 14.42 -30.80 25.09
CA VAL A 634 13.80 -29.91 24.11
C VAL A 634 14.81 -28.83 23.78
N ASP A 635 15.18 -28.73 22.51
CA ASP A 635 16.33 -27.93 22.09
C ASP A 635 16.10 -27.25 20.73
N GLY A 636 16.27 -25.92 20.68
CA GLY A 636 16.24 -25.13 19.44
C GLY A 636 14.85 -24.68 18.97
N PHE A 637 13.94 -24.35 19.89
CA PHE A 637 12.57 -23.91 19.55
C PHE A 637 12.27 -22.47 19.96
N VAL A 638 11.46 -21.79 19.15
CA VAL A 638 10.73 -20.59 19.58
C VAL A 638 9.35 -21.02 20.08
N VAL A 639 8.95 -20.61 21.27
CA VAL A 639 7.68 -20.95 21.91
C VAL A 639 6.88 -19.66 22.13
N MET A 640 5.75 -19.52 21.44
CA MET A 640 4.99 -18.26 21.44
C MET A 640 3.49 -18.42 21.29
N GLY A 641 2.75 -17.36 21.63
CA GLY A 641 1.32 -17.27 21.40
C GLY A 641 0.48 -18.13 22.35
N GLY A 642 1.02 -18.58 23.49
CA GLY A 642 0.18 -19.12 24.56
C GLY A 642 -0.62 -18.02 25.25
N SER A 643 -1.88 -18.30 25.61
CA SER A 643 -2.79 -17.33 26.25
C SER A 643 -3.63 -17.97 27.36
N ALA A 644 -3.14 -17.88 28.60
CA ALA A 644 -3.77 -18.37 29.83
C ALA A 644 -4.19 -17.21 30.77
N ALA A 645 -4.82 -16.17 30.20
CA ALA A 645 -5.22 -14.92 30.87
C ALA A 645 -6.71 -14.89 31.28
N GLY A 646 -7.36 -16.05 31.43
CA GLY A 646 -8.79 -16.13 31.73
C GLY A 646 -9.10 -15.92 33.21
N SER A 647 -10.34 -15.53 33.54
CA SER A 647 -10.83 -15.57 34.93
C SER A 647 -10.92 -17.02 35.44
N ALA A 648 -10.62 -17.24 36.72
CA ALA A 648 -10.35 -18.52 37.39
C ALA A 648 -11.33 -19.68 37.07
N SER A 649 -11.20 -20.31 35.90
CA SER A 649 -11.76 -21.64 35.63
C SER A 649 -11.08 -22.71 36.50
N HIS A 650 -11.85 -23.73 36.92
CA HIS A 650 -11.42 -24.82 37.81
C HIS A 650 -10.25 -25.71 37.28
N ASN A 651 -9.74 -25.50 36.07
CA ASN A 651 -8.61 -26.24 35.51
C ASN A 651 -7.30 -25.42 35.62
N PRO A 652 -6.28 -25.91 36.35
CA PRO A 652 -4.97 -25.25 36.46
C PRO A 652 -4.29 -24.95 35.13
N LEU A 653 -4.57 -25.74 34.07
CA LEU A 653 -4.04 -25.55 32.72
C LEU A 653 -4.51 -24.24 32.05
N HIS A 654 -5.56 -23.61 32.56
CA HIS A 654 -6.17 -22.43 31.90
C HIS A 654 -5.62 -21.09 32.42
N HIS A 655 -4.75 -21.11 33.43
CA HIS A 655 -4.23 -19.90 34.10
C HIS A 655 -2.71 -19.85 34.22
N LYS A 656 -2.01 -20.91 33.83
CA LYS A 656 -0.59 -21.12 34.19
C LYS A 656 0.22 -21.61 33.00
N GLY A 657 1.46 -21.14 32.88
CA GLY A 657 2.45 -21.73 31.97
C GLY A 657 2.06 -21.60 30.50
N ALA A 658 1.81 -20.38 30.03
CA ALA A 658 1.30 -20.16 28.67
C ALA A 658 2.26 -20.66 27.59
N GLY A 659 3.54 -20.34 27.70
CA GLY A 659 4.57 -20.93 26.86
C GLY A 659 4.80 -22.40 27.20
N TRP A 660 5.11 -22.69 28.47
CA TRP A 660 5.35 -24.05 28.94
C TRP A 660 4.87 -24.24 30.37
N PHE A 661 4.05 -25.27 30.60
CA PHE A 661 3.74 -25.77 31.95
C PHE A 661 4.43 -27.11 32.23
N ASN A 662 5.41 -27.09 33.14
CA ASN A 662 6.13 -28.26 33.63
C ASN A 662 5.59 -28.72 34.99
N ASP A 663 4.83 -29.82 34.97
CA ASP A 663 4.07 -30.34 36.10
C ASP A 663 4.76 -31.56 36.75
N ALA A 664 5.24 -31.37 37.99
CA ALA A 664 5.79 -32.44 38.84
C ALA A 664 4.86 -32.80 40.02
N SER A 665 3.56 -32.54 39.92
CA SER A 665 2.60 -32.93 40.96
C SER A 665 2.61 -34.44 41.22
N ASN A 666 2.86 -34.82 42.48
CA ASN A 666 2.97 -36.21 42.94
C ASN A 666 4.02 -37.05 42.17
N GLY A 667 5.05 -36.43 41.62
CA GLY A 667 6.04 -37.10 40.78
C GLY A 667 7.35 -36.33 40.61
N ASN A 668 8.06 -36.57 39.50
CA ASN A 668 9.32 -35.91 39.19
C ASN A 668 9.33 -35.43 37.74
N SER A 669 9.45 -34.11 37.53
CA SER A 669 9.55 -33.51 36.20
C SER A 669 10.76 -32.57 36.10
N SER A 670 11.83 -33.09 35.52
CA SER A 670 13.15 -32.46 35.42
C SER A 670 13.72 -32.51 33.99
N PRO A 671 13.04 -31.94 32.98
CA PRO A 671 13.51 -31.92 31.60
C PRO A 671 14.74 -31.03 31.40
N ILE A 672 15.43 -31.23 30.29
CA ILE A 672 16.52 -30.38 29.81
C ILE A 672 15.99 -29.49 28.67
N ILE A 673 16.06 -28.18 28.83
CA ILE A 673 15.60 -27.15 27.89
C ILE A 673 16.81 -26.35 27.42
N ARG A 674 17.11 -26.36 26.12
CA ARG A 674 18.30 -25.68 25.57
C ARG A 674 17.99 -24.80 24.37
N ASN A 675 18.67 -23.67 24.25
CA ASN A 675 18.63 -22.84 23.04
C ASN A 675 17.20 -22.47 22.61
N CYS A 676 16.27 -22.34 23.57
CA CYS A 676 14.88 -22.02 23.30
C CYS A 676 14.58 -20.54 23.56
N ILE A 677 13.63 -19.99 22.81
CA ILE A 677 13.16 -18.62 22.99
C ILE A 677 11.67 -18.65 23.35
N PHE A 678 11.32 -18.18 24.53
CA PHE A 678 9.94 -17.99 24.98
C PHE A 678 9.56 -16.54 24.77
N MET A 679 8.63 -16.26 23.85
CA MET A 679 8.23 -14.89 23.56
C MET A 679 6.75 -14.70 23.37
N TYR A 680 6.24 -13.51 23.71
CA TYR A 680 4.85 -13.11 23.51
C TYR A 680 3.83 -14.12 24.04
N ASN A 681 4.12 -14.70 25.20
CA ASN A 681 3.17 -15.54 25.92
C ASN A 681 2.48 -14.72 27.00
N ILE A 682 1.18 -14.94 27.18
CA ILE A 682 0.36 -14.22 28.14
C ILE A 682 -0.28 -15.23 29.09
N ALA A 683 -0.11 -15.07 30.39
CA ALA A 683 -0.75 -15.92 31.39
C ALA A 683 -1.23 -15.11 32.60
N ARG A 684 -1.99 -15.73 33.49
CA ARG A 684 -2.21 -15.20 34.84
C ARG A 684 -0.99 -15.46 35.73
N GLU A 685 -0.32 -16.60 35.58
CA GLU A 685 0.88 -16.98 36.32
C GLU A 685 1.91 -17.70 35.43
N GLY A 686 3.18 -17.27 35.45
CA GLY A 686 4.28 -17.93 34.74
C GLY A 686 4.10 -17.94 33.22
N ALA A 687 4.13 -16.79 32.55
CA ALA A 687 3.71 -16.72 31.16
C ALA A 687 4.69 -17.41 30.19
N GLY A 688 6.00 -17.31 30.40
CA GLY A 688 6.99 -18.07 29.62
C GLY A 688 7.08 -19.54 30.05
N LEU A 689 7.40 -19.79 31.33
CA LEU A 689 7.56 -21.12 31.90
C LEU A 689 7.04 -21.18 33.35
N TYR A 690 6.19 -22.18 33.61
CA TYR A 690 5.70 -22.50 34.95
C TYR A 690 6.26 -23.84 35.42
N ASN A 691 7.07 -23.83 36.46
CA ASN A 691 7.61 -25.02 37.11
C ASN A 691 6.83 -25.30 38.39
N PHE A 692 6.07 -26.40 38.40
CA PHE A 692 5.20 -26.75 39.52
C PHE A 692 5.66 -28.03 40.22
N ALA A 693 5.83 -27.96 41.53
CA ALA A 693 6.10 -29.12 42.38
C ALA A 693 5.15 -29.10 43.59
N SER A 694 4.17 -30.02 43.56
CA SER A 694 3.32 -30.30 44.72
C SER A 694 3.38 -31.76 45.10
N ASN A 695 3.85 -32.06 46.32
CA ASN A 695 4.21 -33.43 46.76
C ASN A 695 5.16 -34.15 45.78
N GLY A 696 6.03 -33.40 45.10
CA GLY A 696 6.91 -33.91 44.05
C GLY A 696 8.17 -33.06 43.88
N THR A 697 8.96 -33.35 42.85
CA THR A 697 10.26 -32.73 42.58
C THR A 697 10.34 -32.19 41.15
N CYS A 698 10.61 -30.90 41.00
CA CYS A 698 10.74 -30.19 39.74
C CYS A 698 12.13 -29.56 39.65
N GLU A 699 13.06 -30.19 38.92
CA GLU A 699 14.45 -29.73 38.80
C GLU A 699 14.92 -29.66 37.32
N PRO A 700 14.22 -28.90 36.45
CA PRO A 700 14.65 -28.77 35.06
C PRO A 700 16.00 -28.06 34.93
N SER A 701 16.74 -28.38 33.87
CA SER A 701 17.94 -27.64 33.45
C SER A 701 17.57 -26.75 32.25
N ILE A 702 17.72 -25.44 32.39
CA ILE A 702 17.43 -24.44 31.37
C ILE A 702 18.76 -23.76 30.99
N GLU A 703 19.21 -23.96 29.75
CA GLU A 703 20.53 -23.54 29.29
C GLU A 703 20.44 -22.73 27.98
N ASN A 704 21.08 -21.56 27.95
CA ASN A 704 21.12 -20.68 26.76
C ASN A 704 19.72 -20.29 26.23
N CYS A 705 18.74 -20.16 27.11
CA CYS A 705 17.37 -19.79 26.74
C CYS A 705 17.11 -18.30 26.89
N LYS A 706 16.15 -17.78 26.13
CA LYS A 706 15.70 -16.39 26.21
C LYS A 706 14.22 -16.33 26.56
N PHE A 707 13.85 -15.45 27.47
CA PHE A 707 12.47 -15.12 27.83
C PHE A 707 12.24 -13.65 27.52
N ILE A 708 11.50 -13.37 26.45
CA ILE A 708 11.38 -12.03 25.86
C ILE A 708 9.91 -11.62 25.79
N ARG A 709 9.53 -10.47 26.36
CA ARG A 709 8.17 -9.91 26.21
C ARG A 709 7.05 -10.88 26.58
N ASN A 710 7.23 -11.61 27.68
CA ASN A 710 6.16 -12.42 28.26
C ASN A 710 5.42 -11.60 29.31
N LEU A 711 4.09 -11.71 29.34
CA LEU A 711 3.21 -10.93 30.20
C LEU A 711 2.43 -11.84 31.14
N SER A 712 2.59 -11.62 32.44
CA SER A 712 1.77 -12.25 33.48
C SER A 712 0.84 -11.22 34.12
N GLU A 713 -0.43 -11.54 34.34
CA GLU A 713 -1.35 -10.63 35.05
C GLU A 713 -1.00 -10.49 36.54
N VAL A 714 -0.41 -11.53 37.14
CA VAL A 714 -0.13 -11.59 38.57
C VAL A 714 1.35 -11.89 38.83
N ASP A 715 1.77 -13.14 38.65
CA ASP A 715 3.05 -13.62 39.15
C ASP A 715 3.89 -14.22 38.02
N GLY A 716 5.19 -13.88 37.96
CA GLY A 716 6.14 -14.55 37.07
C GLY A 716 5.93 -14.22 35.60
N GLY A 717 6.34 -13.02 35.17
CA GLY A 717 6.19 -12.57 33.78
C GLY A 717 6.85 -13.53 32.80
N ALA A 718 8.13 -13.84 33.02
CA ALA A 718 8.82 -14.89 32.30
C ALA A 718 8.69 -16.26 33.00
N VAL A 719 9.07 -16.38 34.28
CA VAL A 719 9.14 -17.67 34.97
C VAL A 719 8.41 -17.64 36.31
N PHE A 720 7.65 -18.69 36.59
CA PHE A 720 7.14 -18.98 37.94
C PHE A 720 7.70 -20.33 38.41
N ASN A 721 8.37 -20.35 39.56
CA ASN A 721 8.76 -21.57 40.27
C ASN A 721 7.93 -21.75 41.55
N ASP A 722 7.04 -22.75 41.54
CA ASP A 722 6.11 -23.03 42.62
C ASP A 722 6.46 -24.37 43.29
N GLY A 723 6.92 -24.30 44.54
CA GLY A 723 7.31 -25.44 45.37
C GLY A 723 6.33 -25.73 46.51
N ASN A 724 5.03 -25.53 46.32
CA ASN A 724 4.02 -25.76 47.36
C ASN A 724 3.87 -27.23 47.77
N ASN A 725 4.33 -27.59 48.98
CA ASN A 725 4.47 -28.98 49.48
C ASN A 725 5.43 -29.86 48.66
N GLY A 726 6.27 -29.28 47.81
CA GLY A 726 7.21 -30.01 46.95
C GLY A 726 8.60 -29.39 46.93
N ILE A 727 9.45 -29.84 46.02
CA ILE A 727 10.80 -29.31 45.78
C ILE A 727 10.87 -28.79 44.35
N CYS A 728 10.89 -27.46 44.18
CA CYS A 728 11.11 -26.79 42.92
C CYS A 728 12.51 -26.14 42.93
N ARG A 729 13.46 -26.73 42.20
CA ARG A 729 14.87 -26.30 42.15
C ARG A 729 15.40 -26.28 40.70
N PRO A 730 14.79 -25.47 39.82
CA PRO A 730 15.26 -25.34 38.44
C PRO A 730 16.66 -24.71 38.39
N LYS A 731 17.43 -25.08 37.37
CA LYS A 731 18.77 -24.54 37.11
C LYS A 731 18.73 -23.71 35.83
N PHE A 732 19.12 -22.45 35.90
CA PHE A 732 19.24 -21.55 34.75
C PHE A 732 20.70 -21.21 34.51
N THR A 733 21.21 -21.46 33.31
CA THR A 733 22.59 -21.16 32.92
C THR A 733 22.63 -20.36 31.62
N ASN A 734 23.29 -19.20 31.62
CA ASN A 734 23.42 -18.31 30.46
C ASN A 734 22.07 -17.91 29.85
N CYS A 735 21.06 -17.67 30.68
CA CYS A 735 19.72 -17.30 30.21
C CYS A 735 19.52 -15.77 30.21
N LEU A 736 18.72 -15.29 29.27
CA LEU A 736 18.30 -13.89 29.15
C LEU A 736 16.82 -13.74 29.50
N PHE A 737 16.50 -12.76 30.34
CA PHE A 737 15.14 -12.35 30.71
C PHE A 737 15.00 -10.88 30.33
N GLU A 738 14.28 -10.61 29.24
CA GLU A 738 14.21 -9.29 28.62
C GLU A 738 12.77 -8.81 28.44
N GLU A 739 12.49 -7.58 28.86
CA GLU A 739 11.20 -6.89 28.62
C GLU A 739 9.97 -7.70 29.06
N ASN A 740 10.07 -8.51 30.12
CA ASN A 740 8.92 -9.24 30.66
C ASN A 740 8.15 -8.38 31.66
N GLU A 741 6.85 -8.63 31.79
CA GLU A 741 5.93 -7.83 32.60
C GLU A 741 5.11 -8.70 33.57
N ALA A 742 4.95 -8.27 34.82
CA ALA A 742 4.08 -8.91 35.81
C ALA A 742 3.69 -7.97 36.96
N ALA A 743 2.76 -8.34 37.84
CA ALA A 743 2.59 -7.63 39.11
C ALA A 743 3.76 -7.91 40.07
N TYR A 744 4.18 -9.18 40.18
CA TYR A 744 5.32 -9.62 40.97
C TYR A 744 6.27 -10.51 40.17
N GLY A 745 7.58 -10.30 40.30
CA GLY A 745 8.56 -11.20 39.72
C GLY A 745 8.55 -11.20 38.19
N ALA A 746 8.70 -10.04 37.55
CA ALA A 746 8.54 -9.93 36.09
C ALA A 746 9.53 -10.81 35.32
N GLY A 747 10.80 -10.86 35.73
CA GLY A 747 11.73 -11.88 35.27
C GLY A 747 11.45 -13.27 35.87
N MET A 748 11.35 -13.35 37.20
CA MET A 748 11.13 -14.61 37.91
C MET A 748 10.38 -14.42 39.21
N PHE A 749 9.38 -15.26 39.45
CA PHE A 749 8.66 -15.36 40.71
C PHE A 749 8.86 -16.74 41.33
N ASN A 750 9.17 -16.78 42.62
CA ASN A 750 9.39 -18.01 43.37
C ASN A 750 8.44 -18.05 44.57
N ARG A 751 7.77 -19.19 44.81
CA ARG A 751 6.86 -19.38 45.95
C ARG A 751 7.00 -20.74 46.59
N ALA A 752 7.03 -20.76 47.93
CA ALA A 752 6.99 -21.99 48.70
C ALA A 752 6.29 -21.81 50.05
N GLU A 753 5.08 -22.36 50.22
CA GLU A 753 4.34 -22.29 51.49
C GLU A 753 4.80 -23.35 52.51
N TYR A 754 4.99 -24.59 52.06
CA TYR A 754 5.39 -25.73 52.91
C TYR A 754 6.50 -26.59 52.30
N GLY A 755 7.02 -26.21 51.13
CA GLY A 755 8.06 -26.93 50.41
C GLY A 755 9.29 -26.07 50.14
N LYS A 756 9.90 -26.20 48.96
CA LYS A 756 11.10 -25.47 48.56
C LYS A 756 10.95 -24.88 47.16
N ALA A 757 11.23 -23.60 47.00
CA ALA A 757 11.42 -22.93 45.72
C ALA A 757 12.80 -22.27 45.75
N VAL A 758 13.81 -23.00 45.26
CA VAL A 758 15.23 -22.61 45.37
C VAL A 758 15.88 -22.71 43.98
N PRO A 759 15.56 -21.78 43.05
CA PRO A 759 16.17 -21.78 41.73
C PRO A 759 17.66 -21.47 41.83
N ASN A 760 18.47 -22.07 40.95
CA ASN A 760 19.90 -21.78 40.83
C ASN A 760 20.16 -21.08 39.50
N LEU A 761 20.59 -19.83 39.55
CA LEU A 761 20.84 -18.98 38.39
C LEU A 761 22.35 -18.74 38.26
N ARG A 762 22.91 -19.08 37.11
CA ARG A 762 24.31 -18.88 36.78
C ARG A 762 24.44 -18.09 35.49
N ASN A 763 25.15 -16.97 35.52
CA ASN A 763 25.42 -16.12 34.36
C ASN A 763 24.13 -15.66 33.63
N CYS A 764 23.05 -15.43 34.36
CA CYS A 764 21.79 -14.97 33.79
C CYS A 764 21.74 -13.44 33.72
N VAL A 765 21.04 -12.92 32.74
CA VAL A 765 20.90 -11.47 32.51
C VAL A 765 19.41 -11.10 32.56
N PHE A 766 19.06 -10.12 33.37
CA PHE A 766 17.71 -9.56 33.51
C PHE A 766 17.72 -8.11 33.04
N VAL A 767 17.12 -7.83 31.89
CA VAL A 767 17.14 -6.52 31.24
C VAL A 767 15.73 -6.00 31.04
N ALA A 768 15.48 -4.74 31.43
CA ALA A 768 14.25 -4.01 31.13
C ALA A 768 12.94 -4.72 31.55
N ASN A 769 12.98 -5.58 32.57
CA ASN A 769 11.77 -6.23 33.07
C ASN A 769 10.97 -5.26 33.95
N VAL A 770 9.64 -5.31 33.90
CA VAL A 770 8.75 -4.37 34.59
C VAL A 770 7.82 -5.11 35.54
N ALA A 771 7.94 -4.86 36.84
CA ALA A 771 6.99 -5.33 37.83
C ALA A 771 6.07 -4.20 38.32
N TYR A 772 4.75 -4.34 38.18
CA TYR A 772 3.81 -3.30 38.63
C TYR A 772 3.77 -3.14 40.14
N ILE A 773 4.24 -4.12 40.92
CA ILE A 773 4.32 -4.06 42.38
C ILE A 773 5.75 -4.24 42.87
N ARG A 774 6.34 -5.45 42.81
CA ARG A 774 7.66 -5.74 43.41
C ARG A 774 8.49 -6.77 42.64
N GLY A 775 9.81 -6.63 42.70
CA GLY A 775 10.78 -7.62 42.21
C GLY A 775 10.78 -7.75 40.69
N SER A 776 11.23 -6.70 40.00
CA SER A 776 11.25 -6.66 38.52
C SER A 776 12.15 -7.75 37.91
N GLY A 777 13.28 -8.06 38.54
CA GLY A 777 14.13 -9.19 38.18
C GLY A 777 13.67 -10.49 38.82
N VAL A 778 13.78 -10.58 40.15
CA VAL A 778 13.42 -11.78 40.94
C VAL A 778 12.60 -11.39 42.16
N TYR A 779 11.48 -12.08 42.37
CA TYR A 779 10.67 -11.99 43.58
C TYR A 779 10.58 -13.34 44.30
N ASN A 780 11.02 -13.37 45.56
CA ASN A 780 10.92 -14.54 46.43
C ASN A 780 9.78 -14.34 47.44
N ASP A 781 8.73 -15.13 47.25
CA ASP A 781 7.53 -15.10 48.08
C ASP A 781 7.60 -16.10 49.24
N LEU A 782 7.95 -15.58 50.42
CA LEU A 782 7.85 -16.28 51.69
C LEU A 782 6.50 -15.87 52.30
N SER A 783 5.54 -16.78 52.48
CA SER A 783 4.28 -16.41 53.16
C SER A 783 4.54 -16.20 54.66
N VAL A 784 3.80 -15.29 55.30
CA VAL A 784 4.03 -14.91 56.73
C VAL A 784 3.89 -16.12 57.67
N ASP A 785 3.11 -17.11 57.25
CA ASP A 785 2.82 -18.35 58.00
C ASP A 785 3.47 -19.60 57.36
N SER A 786 4.34 -19.43 56.36
CA SER A 786 4.99 -20.55 55.65
C SER A 786 6.07 -21.24 56.48
N LYS A 787 6.12 -22.58 56.38
CA LYS A 787 7.29 -23.39 56.81
C LYS A 787 8.25 -23.70 55.64
N GLY A 788 7.94 -23.18 54.45
CA GLY A 788 8.72 -23.41 53.24
C GLY A 788 10.02 -22.60 53.16
N VAL A 789 10.87 -22.97 52.20
CA VAL A 789 12.11 -22.27 51.85
C VAL A 789 11.95 -21.66 50.47
N CYS A 790 12.03 -20.34 50.37
CA CYS A 790 11.98 -19.61 49.11
C CYS A 790 13.18 -18.67 49.02
N ASP A 791 14.22 -19.08 48.29
CA ASP A 791 15.42 -18.26 48.12
C ASP A 791 16.15 -18.61 46.81
N ALA A 792 16.47 -17.61 46.00
CA ALA A 792 17.13 -17.80 44.72
C ALA A 792 18.65 -17.75 44.90
N ILE A 793 19.35 -18.79 44.43
CA ILE A 793 20.81 -18.84 44.46
C ILE A 793 21.31 -18.23 43.15
N MET A 794 22.00 -17.10 43.22
CA MET A 794 22.45 -16.35 42.04
C MET A 794 23.98 -16.23 42.01
N ASN A 795 24.60 -16.60 40.90
CA ASN A 795 26.03 -16.48 40.66
C ASN A 795 26.29 -15.85 39.28
N GLY A 796 27.05 -14.76 39.22
CA GLY A 796 27.37 -14.09 37.96
C GLY A 796 26.16 -13.48 37.23
N CYS A 797 25.05 -13.21 37.92
CA CYS A 797 23.86 -12.65 37.32
C CYS A 797 23.93 -11.11 37.23
N ARG A 798 23.36 -10.53 36.17
CA ARG A 798 23.27 -9.08 35.97
C ARG A 798 21.82 -8.62 35.88
N PHE A 799 21.54 -7.45 36.42
CA PHE A 799 20.24 -6.78 36.38
C PHE A 799 20.45 -5.37 35.83
N GLU A 800 19.76 -5.04 34.75
CA GLU A 800 19.96 -3.82 33.99
C GLU A 800 18.59 -3.20 33.64
N ASN A 801 18.38 -1.95 34.01
CA ASN A 801 17.19 -1.16 33.63
C ASN A 801 15.84 -1.80 34.00
N SER A 802 15.78 -2.73 34.95
CA SER A 802 14.52 -3.37 35.36
C SER A 802 13.82 -2.51 36.44
N ARG A 803 12.51 -2.32 36.35
CA ARG A 803 11.78 -1.33 37.18
C ARG A 803 10.60 -1.93 37.92
N SER A 804 10.40 -1.49 39.17
CA SER A 804 9.18 -1.80 39.93
C SER A 804 8.62 -0.57 40.64
N SER A 805 7.31 -0.52 40.86
CA SER A 805 6.66 0.59 41.58
C SER A 805 7.09 0.69 43.05
N VAL A 806 7.42 -0.45 43.68
CA VAL A 806 7.88 -0.54 45.07
C VAL A 806 9.05 -1.51 45.19
N GLY A 807 10.23 -1.03 45.59
CA GLY A 807 11.39 -1.87 45.94
C GLY A 807 12.46 -2.03 44.84
N THR A 808 13.45 -2.87 45.11
CA THR A 808 14.61 -3.17 44.25
C THR A 808 14.32 -4.31 43.25
N GLU A 809 15.21 -4.47 42.26
CA GLU A 809 15.09 -5.50 41.20
C GLU A 809 15.01 -6.94 41.77
N ILE A 810 15.62 -7.18 42.94
CA ILE A 810 15.53 -8.44 43.69
C ILE A 810 14.84 -8.18 45.02
N ARG A 811 13.73 -8.87 45.30
CA ARG A 811 12.96 -8.67 46.54
C ARG A 811 12.55 -10.00 47.17
N SER A 812 12.63 -10.07 48.49
CA SER A 812 11.94 -11.08 49.30
C SER A 812 10.85 -10.41 50.13
N ARG A 813 9.70 -11.07 50.38
CA ARG A 813 8.55 -10.48 51.10
C ARG A 813 8.94 -9.82 52.44
N PHE A 814 9.98 -10.32 53.13
CA PHE A 814 10.44 -9.83 54.44
C PHE A 814 11.89 -9.29 54.50
N ARG A 815 12.65 -9.21 53.40
CA ARG A 815 14.03 -8.67 53.38
C ARG A 815 14.31 -7.84 52.13
N ASN A 816 14.91 -6.66 52.31
CA ASN A 816 15.55 -5.91 51.22
C ASN A 816 16.98 -6.46 51.10
N PHE A 817 17.42 -6.79 49.88
CA PHE A 817 18.84 -6.98 49.60
C PHE A 817 19.38 -5.67 49.04
N ASP A 818 20.15 -4.93 49.84
CA ASP A 818 20.99 -3.85 49.34
C ASP A 818 22.26 -4.47 48.76
N PHE A 819 22.47 -4.36 47.44
CA PHE A 819 23.74 -4.79 46.84
C PHE A 819 24.76 -3.67 46.95
N LEU A 820 25.79 -3.90 47.76
CA LEU A 820 27.08 -3.21 47.68
C LEU A 820 27.72 -3.55 46.32
N GLN A 821 27.71 -2.60 45.39
CA GLN A 821 28.63 -2.60 44.25
C GLN A 821 30.07 -2.53 44.78
N LYS A 822 30.75 -3.68 44.89
CA LYS A 822 32.21 -3.70 44.79
C LYS A 822 32.55 -3.78 43.31
N GLU A 823 32.74 -2.63 42.69
CA GLU A 823 33.40 -2.52 41.39
C GLU A 823 34.75 -3.24 41.43
N LEU A 824 34.90 -4.28 40.64
CA LEU A 824 36.21 -4.70 40.15
C LEU A 824 36.63 -3.66 39.11
N LYS A 825 37.56 -2.79 39.50
CA LYS A 825 38.28 -1.92 38.55
C LYS A 825 38.83 -2.78 37.40
N PRO A 826 38.70 -2.35 36.13
CA PRO A 826 39.44 -2.96 35.05
C PRO A 826 40.92 -2.68 35.27
N SER A 827 41.69 -3.75 35.49
CA SER A 827 43.14 -3.70 35.44
C SER A 827 43.61 -3.75 34.00
N GLY A 828 44.23 -2.65 33.55
CA GLY A 828 45.39 -2.68 32.66
C GLY A 828 45.15 -2.76 31.15
N ASN A 829 45.52 -1.66 30.48
CA ASN A 829 46.13 -1.54 29.15
C ASN A 829 46.45 -2.85 28.41
N TYR A 830 45.90 -3.02 27.21
CA TYR A 830 46.58 -2.85 25.90
C TYR A 830 45.55 -2.85 24.77
#